data_AF-A0AAV4IC76-F1
#
_entry.id   AF-A0AAV4IC76-F1
#
_cell.length_a   1.000
_cell.length_b   1.000
_cell.length_c   1.000
_cell.angle_alpha   90.00
_cell.angle_beta   90.00
_cell.angle_gamma   90.00
#
_symmetry.space_group_name_H-M   'P 1'
#
loop_
_entity.id
_entity.type
_entity.pdbx_description
1 polymer ?
#
loop_
_entity_poly.entity_id
_entity_poly.type
_entity_poly.pdbx_seq_one_letter_code
_entity_poly.pdbx_strand_id
1 'polypeptide(L)'
;MASAASSRYPRDTYALKQKAMKYYSENGIPLKMEEILNTMFYDDPSDVHGYLVNYFSQFTKEAVISRMSATQVYDSTGMPTIQTDAFCTVNNKEKKITSSTTPFPNIKAKPEEREKAEIETQHSVTAALKAINIEISEALKGLNPKQQSEIDKVLLSIIETMKAEETARKAQEDETVERASPVAPPEEKDKKKSAKTKVSQHKESLHFDEGKGGKASAPLVIIPDRPLEVFTAGSEAVSAVSQAVCACAATSNNIPIYRHVGNLARTKGALHEFRIPLPMVTIIQSGKSVPGKVNCVKEFMLVPGVTMPVEKSIEHIQHIYQYVAKSFATKLGPIAKFVNESGALCPQLETPTQALDLLQEAVNAQGLTIGEDMYLALNAAGHEFFDHDKGRYEVTTGNLKSPDDMVDFWGDIVLKYPALIAIIDPLRGEDLEPWVRLGERVSDGVFVIGDRFYSRPGLVLEAPPSSPIQTSGAVLYLEQMNSISDLVQCSNLFHGLSNEVVISTNQGDTTDTFIVDFAVGLGARFLKIGGPNRGERSCKLNRLVEISRELEPPLPAEESSAEEDENAGNEKIEDLKEVPKTEEEEALKIDIDVVTEEKSEKKEAENVVLEESGEEKDVRTVTWGENEKSRLKLHSPFVFPVIEVPAPPPDSDREGEEVKASSPSSKHGK
;
A
#
# COMPACT_ATOMS: atom_id res chain seq x y z
N MET A 1 -78.17 -2.60 11.18
CA MET A 1 -76.82 -3.16 10.89
C MET A 1 -75.75 -2.46 11.72
N ALA A 2 -75.74 -2.61 13.05
CA ALA A 2 -74.73 -1.97 13.92
C ALA A 2 -74.34 -2.85 15.12
N SER A 3 -74.15 -4.16 14.90
CA SER A 3 -73.78 -5.12 15.97
C SER A 3 -72.58 -6.02 15.58
N ALA A 4 -72.13 -6.02 14.32
CA ALA A 4 -71.05 -6.89 13.86
C ALA A 4 -69.64 -6.25 13.88
N ALA A 5 -69.54 -4.93 14.09
CA ALA A 5 -68.25 -4.21 14.05
C ALA A 5 -67.54 -4.15 15.42
N SER A 6 -68.27 -4.23 16.53
CA SER A 6 -67.71 -4.08 17.89
C SER A 6 -67.06 -5.36 18.46
N SER A 7 -67.40 -6.55 17.94
CA SER A 7 -66.91 -7.84 18.42
C SER A 7 -65.69 -8.39 17.65
N ARG A 8 -65.29 -7.76 16.54
CA ARG A 8 -64.09 -8.15 15.78
C ARG A 8 -62.81 -7.64 16.43
N TYR A 9 -62.80 -6.38 16.87
CA TYR A 9 -61.63 -5.75 17.52
C TYR A 9 -61.08 -6.52 18.75
N PRO A 10 -61.92 -7.02 19.68
CA PRO A 10 -61.45 -7.81 20.83
C PRO A 10 -60.99 -9.24 20.45
N ARG A 11 -61.56 -9.83 19.39
CA ARG A 11 -61.17 -11.17 18.91
C ARG A 11 -59.88 -11.14 18.11
N ASP A 12 -59.70 -10.11 17.28
CA ASP A 12 -58.48 -9.90 16.50
C ASP A 12 -57.28 -9.60 17.42
N THR A 13 -57.50 -8.85 18.50
CA THR A 13 -56.47 -8.61 19.54
C THR A 13 -56.15 -9.87 20.35
N TYR A 14 -57.13 -10.73 20.65
CA TYR A 14 -56.88 -12.02 21.32
C TYR A 14 -56.09 -12.99 20.43
N ALA A 15 -56.46 -13.11 19.15
CA ALA A 15 -55.74 -13.94 18.19
C ALA A 15 -54.30 -13.44 17.96
N LEU A 16 -54.11 -12.11 17.91
CA LEU A 16 -52.80 -11.49 17.81
C LEU A 16 -51.93 -11.78 19.05
N LYS A 17 -52.50 -11.71 20.26
CA LYS A 17 -51.81 -12.07 21.51
C LYS A 17 -51.40 -13.54 21.52
N GLN A 18 -52.25 -14.46 21.08
CA GLN A 18 -51.89 -15.88 20.99
C GLN A 18 -50.76 -16.11 19.99
N LYS A 19 -50.80 -15.45 18.82
CA LYS A 19 -49.70 -15.50 17.84
C LYS A 19 -48.39 -14.93 18.41
N ALA A 20 -48.45 -13.82 19.14
CA ALA A 20 -47.28 -13.22 19.78
C ALA A 20 -46.69 -14.13 20.88
N MET A 21 -47.53 -14.69 21.75
CA MET A 21 -47.09 -15.64 22.78
C MET A 21 -46.43 -16.88 22.17
N LYS A 22 -47.02 -17.42 21.11
CA LYS A 22 -46.44 -18.53 20.35
C LYS A 22 -45.10 -18.13 19.74
N TYR A 23 -45.03 -16.97 19.10
CA TYR A 23 -43.78 -16.45 18.53
C TYR A 23 -42.67 -16.28 19.59
N TYR A 24 -42.95 -15.67 20.74
CA TYR A 24 -41.96 -15.46 21.79
C TYR A 24 -41.49 -16.77 22.42
N SER A 25 -42.41 -17.71 22.66
CA SER A 25 -42.06 -19.03 23.22
C SER A 25 -41.26 -19.87 22.23
N GLU A 26 -41.63 -19.90 20.94
CA GLU A 26 -40.89 -20.61 19.89
C GLU A 26 -39.48 -20.05 19.67
N ASN A 27 -39.28 -18.74 19.87
CA ASN A 27 -37.96 -18.10 19.78
C ASN A 27 -37.20 -18.08 21.12
N GLY A 28 -37.74 -18.70 22.18
CA GLY A 28 -37.10 -18.79 23.50
C GLY A 28 -36.89 -17.45 24.20
N ILE A 29 -37.64 -16.40 23.84
CA ILE A 29 -37.46 -15.05 24.37
C ILE A 29 -37.69 -14.99 25.90
N PRO A 30 -38.77 -15.58 26.47
CA PRO A 30 -39.00 -15.51 27.92
C PRO A 30 -37.89 -16.14 28.75
N LEU A 31 -37.37 -17.31 28.30
CA LEU A 31 -36.27 -18.01 28.98
C LEU A 31 -35.00 -17.16 29.00
N LYS A 32 -34.62 -16.57 27.86
CA LYS A 32 -33.45 -15.69 27.76
C LYS A 32 -33.60 -14.41 28.59
N MET A 33 -34.80 -13.85 28.66
CA MET A 33 -35.11 -12.70 29.52
C MET A 33 -35.01 -13.07 31.01
N GLU A 34 -35.40 -14.28 31.39
CA GLU A 34 -35.24 -14.75 32.77
C GLU A 34 -33.77 -14.98 33.13
N GLU A 35 -33.01 -15.66 32.24
CA GLU A 35 -31.57 -15.89 32.41
C GLU A 35 -30.80 -14.59 32.62
N ILE A 36 -30.97 -13.61 31.72
CA ILE A 36 -30.24 -12.34 31.79
C ILE A 36 -30.61 -11.51 33.03
N LEU A 37 -31.88 -11.49 33.42
CA LEU A 37 -32.31 -10.76 34.61
C LEU A 37 -31.72 -11.40 35.88
N ASN A 38 -31.65 -12.73 35.91
CA ASN A 38 -31.02 -13.45 37.01
C ASN A 38 -29.50 -13.18 37.05
N THR A 39 -28.77 -13.26 35.94
CA THR A 39 -27.32 -12.98 35.94
C THR A 39 -27.02 -11.53 36.29
N MET A 40 -27.76 -10.58 35.71
CA MET A 40 -27.59 -9.16 35.96
C MET A 40 -27.85 -8.78 37.43
N PHE A 41 -28.76 -9.49 38.12
CA PHE A 41 -28.99 -9.29 39.56
C PHE A 41 -27.76 -9.69 40.40
N TYR A 42 -27.05 -10.76 40.02
CA TYR A 42 -25.85 -11.19 40.73
C TYR A 42 -24.61 -10.36 40.36
N ASP A 43 -24.51 -9.93 39.10
CA ASP A 43 -23.37 -9.18 38.59
C ASP A 43 -23.39 -7.70 39.00
N ASP A 44 -24.55 -7.17 39.40
CA ASP A 44 -24.79 -5.78 39.84
C ASP A 44 -24.06 -4.70 39.00
N PRO A 45 -24.27 -4.67 37.66
CA PRO A 45 -23.52 -3.77 36.79
C PRO A 45 -23.94 -2.31 36.97
N SER A 46 -22.97 -1.40 36.95
CA SER A 46 -23.21 0.06 37.04
C SER A 46 -24.03 0.62 35.87
N ASP A 47 -23.96 -0.02 34.69
CA ASP A 47 -24.81 0.27 33.53
C ASP A 47 -25.66 -0.96 33.17
N VAL A 48 -26.86 -1.00 33.76
CA VAL A 48 -27.88 -2.03 33.55
C VAL A 48 -28.27 -2.12 32.06
N HIS A 49 -28.41 -0.99 31.36
CA HIS A 49 -28.86 -1.01 29.98
C HIS A 49 -27.76 -1.45 29.02
N GLY A 50 -26.52 -1.00 29.24
CA GLY A 50 -25.34 -1.48 28.52
C GLY A 50 -25.12 -2.98 28.69
N TYR A 51 -25.29 -3.49 29.92
CA TYR A 51 -25.23 -4.93 30.19
C TYR A 51 -26.27 -5.71 29.36
N LEU A 52 -27.53 -5.25 29.33
CA LEU A 52 -28.57 -5.87 28.51
C LEU A 52 -28.22 -5.89 27.02
N VAL A 53 -27.72 -4.77 26.50
CA VAL A 53 -27.29 -4.65 25.09
C VAL A 53 -26.15 -5.62 24.79
N ASN A 54 -25.15 -5.73 25.66
CA ASN A 54 -24.00 -6.62 25.49
C ASN A 54 -24.37 -8.10 25.56
N TYR A 55 -25.34 -8.48 26.40
CA TYR A 55 -25.83 -9.85 26.41
C TYR A 55 -26.59 -10.18 25.12
N PHE A 56 -27.53 -9.32 24.72
CA PHE A 56 -28.35 -9.59 23.54
C PHE A 56 -27.57 -9.49 22.23
N SER A 57 -26.52 -8.68 22.16
CA SER A 57 -25.65 -8.57 20.98
C SER A 57 -25.05 -9.92 20.58
N GLN A 58 -24.75 -10.79 21.55
CA GLN A 58 -24.23 -12.16 21.30
C GLN A 58 -25.23 -13.06 20.57
N PHE A 59 -26.52 -12.75 20.64
CA PHE A 59 -27.59 -13.49 19.98
C PHE A 59 -28.14 -12.78 18.75
N THR A 60 -27.58 -11.62 18.37
CA THR A 60 -27.98 -10.93 17.15
C THR A 60 -27.45 -11.66 15.92
N LYS A 61 -28.19 -11.56 14.81
CA LYS A 61 -27.67 -12.03 13.52
C LYS A 61 -26.45 -11.19 13.15
N GLU A 62 -25.42 -11.84 12.62
CA GLU A 62 -24.26 -11.13 12.09
C GLU A 62 -24.67 -10.14 11.00
N ALA A 63 -23.93 -9.04 10.91
CA ALA A 63 -24.08 -8.10 9.83
C ALA A 63 -23.81 -8.81 8.50
N VAL A 64 -24.71 -8.63 7.53
CA VAL A 64 -24.54 -9.14 6.17
C VAL A 64 -24.63 -8.00 5.18
N ILE A 65 -23.86 -8.07 4.10
CA ILE A 65 -23.88 -7.07 3.02
C ILE A 65 -25.29 -7.02 2.43
N SER A 66 -25.90 -5.84 2.41
CA SER A 66 -27.22 -5.63 1.79
C SER A 66 -27.08 -5.04 0.39
N ARG A 67 -26.09 -4.18 0.19
CA ARG A 67 -25.82 -3.47 -1.06
C ARG A 67 -24.40 -2.93 -1.09
N MET A 68 -23.77 -2.98 -2.26
CA MET A 68 -22.58 -2.18 -2.58
C MET A 68 -23.01 -1.07 -3.53
N SER A 69 -22.44 0.13 -3.38
CA SER A 69 -22.70 1.22 -4.31
C SER A 69 -21.41 1.97 -4.59
N ALA A 70 -21.25 2.49 -5.81
CA ALA A 70 -20.11 3.31 -6.16
C ALA A 70 -20.53 4.58 -6.90
N THR A 71 -19.78 5.65 -6.67
CA THR A 71 -19.95 6.96 -7.31
C THR A 71 -18.62 7.46 -7.85
N GLN A 72 -18.65 8.15 -8.99
CA GLN A 72 -17.46 8.81 -9.52
C GLN A 72 -17.05 9.98 -8.62
N VAL A 73 -15.76 10.03 -8.31
CA VAL A 73 -15.08 11.17 -7.67
C VAL A 73 -13.79 11.47 -8.45
N TYR A 74 -12.94 12.35 -7.94
CA TYR A 74 -11.69 12.73 -8.59
C TYR A 74 -10.49 12.52 -7.66
N ASP A 75 -9.38 12.09 -8.22
CA ASP A 75 -8.11 11.97 -7.51
C ASP A 75 -7.35 13.30 -7.44
N SER A 76 -6.17 13.28 -6.83
CA SER A 76 -5.30 14.45 -6.67
C SER A 76 -4.76 15.03 -7.98
N THR A 77 -4.86 14.31 -9.10
CA THR A 77 -4.46 14.76 -10.43
C THR A 77 -5.63 15.28 -11.26
N GLY A 78 -6.85 15.19 -10.73
CA GLY A 78 -8.08 15.55 -11.43
C GLY A 78 -8.59 14.46 -12.35
N MET A 79 -8.05 13.24 -12.26
CA MET A 79 -8.52 12.09 -13.01
C MET A 79 -9.75 11.48 -12.32
N PRO A 80 -10.73 10.97 -13.08
CA PRO A 80 -11.89 10.31 -12.51
C PRO A 80 -11.46 9.03 -11.78
N THR A 81 -12.02 8.80 -10.61
CA THR A 81 -11.88 7.56 -9.84
C THR A 81 -13.20 7.24 -9.12
N ILE A 82 -13.24 6.21 -8.26
CA ILE A 82 -14.46 5.76 -7.59
C ILE A 82 -14.37 5.83 -6.07
N GLN A 83 -15.48 6.25 -5.45
CA GLN A 83 -15.77 6.02 -4.05
C GLN A 83 -16.79 4.88 -3.95
N THR A 84 -16.50 3.88 -3.12
CA THR A 84 -17.35 2.71 -2.87
C THR A 84 -17.94 2.77 -1.47
N ASP A 85 -19.26 2.67 -1.39
CA ASP A 85 -20.06 2.64 -0.17
C ASP A 85 -20.54 1.21 0.11
N ALA A 86 -20.28 0.71 1.32
CA ALA A 86 -20.76 -0.59 1.78
C ALA A 86 -21.95 -0.45 2.73
N PHE A 87 -23.04 -1.15 2.41
CA PHE A 87 -24.26 -1.20 3.23
C PHE A 87 -24.43 -2.61 3.80
N CYS A 88 -24.78 -2.69 5.09
CA CYS A 88 -25.10 -3.95 5.74
C CYS A 88 -26.49 -3.92 6.38
N THR A 89 -27.14 -5.09 6.42
CA THR A 89 -28.29 -5.31 7.28
C THR A 89 -27.79 -5.59 8.70
N VAL A 90 -27.93 -4.60 9.58
CA VAL A 90 -27.61 -4.69 11.01
C VAL A 90 -28.89 -4.50 11.82
N ASN A 91 -29.21 -5.43 12.70
CA ASN A 91 -30.46 -5.42 13.48
C ASN A 91 -31.72 -5.30 12.58
N ASN A 92 -31.75 -6.05 11.49
CA ASN A 92 -32.80 -6.04 10.45
C ASN A 92 -33.04 -4.67 9.80
N LYS A 93 -32.06 -3.76 9.85
CA LYS A 93 -32.11 -2.46 9.17
C LYS A 93 -30.87 -2.33 8.29
N GLU A 94 -31.08 -1.88 7.06
CA GLU A 94 -29.96 -1.47 6.22
C GLU A 94 -29.31 -0.21 6.81
N LYS A 95 -27.98 -0.22 6.88
CA LYS A 95 -27.16 0.92 7.29
C LYS A 95 -25.97 1.02 6.37
N LYS A 96 -25.62 2.25 5.98
CA LYS A 96 -24.29 2.53 5.40
C LYS A 96 -23.26 2.36 6.51
N ILE A 97 -22.29 1.48 6.30
CA ILE A 97 -21.26 1.16 7.30
C ILE A 97 -20.00 1.97 7.04
N THR A 98 -19.54 2.03 5.79
CA THR A 98 -18.29 2.71 5.43
C THR A 98 -18.33 3.23 4.00
N SER A 99 -17.41 4.14 3.71
CA SER A 99 -17.04 4.60 2.37
C SER A 99 -15.52 4.47 2.23
N SER A 100 -15.06 4.00 1.08
CA SER A 100 -13.64 4.02 0.76
C SER A 100 -13.43 4.54 -0.67
N THR A 101 -12.36 5.30 -0.87
CA THR A 101 -11.99 5.84 -2.19
C THR A 101 -10.68 5.24 -2.65
N THR A 102 -10.74 4.51 -3.75
CA THR A 102 -9.57 3.85 -4.32
C THR A 102 -9.12 4.65 -5.54
N PRO A 103 -7.87 5.10 -5.64
CA PRO A 103 -7.38 5.74 -6.87
C PRO A 103 -7.27 4.72 -8.00
N PHE A 104 -7.38 5.18 -9.24
CA PHE A 104 -7.13 4.34 -10.41
C PHE A 104 -5.66 4.50 -10.82
N PRO A 105 -5.00 3.43 -11.31
CA PRO A 105 -3.63 3.52 -11.77
C PRO A 105 -3.52 4.56 -12.90
N ASN A 106 -2.77 5.63 -12.66
CA ASN A 106 -2.58 6.66 -13.67
C ASN A 106 -1.57 6.14 -14.70
N ILE A 107 -2.02 5.89 -15.93
CA ILE A 107 -1.11 5.56 -17.03
C ILE A 107 -0.34 6.85 -17.34
N LYS A 108 0.96 6.89 -17.03
CA LYS A 108 1.85 7.96 -17.47
C LYS A 108 1.85 8.02 -19.00
N ALA A 109 0.95 8.81 -19.55
CA ALA A 109 0.88 9.10 -20.95
C ALA A 109 1.83 10.25 -21.29
N LYS A 110 2.52 10.17 -22.42
CA LYS A 110 3.17 11.35 -22.99
C LYS A 110 2.11 12.44 -23.21
N PRO A 111 2.48 13.74 -23.27
CA PRO A 111 1.51 14.81 -23.51
C PRO A 111 0.60 14.56 -24.71
N GLU A 112 1.12 13.93 -25.76
CA GLU A 112 0.41 13.56 -27.00
C GLU A 112 -0.63 12.44 -26.82
N GLU A 113 -0.49 11.62 -25.77
CA GLU A 113 -1.33 10.46 -25.47
C GLU A 113 -2.28 10.71 -24.28
N ARG A 114 -2.15 11.88 -23.64
CA ARG A 114 -2.88 12.22 -22.41
C ARG A 114 -4.40 12.19 -22.60
N GLU A 115 -4.90 12.78 -23.68
CA GLU A 115 -6.34 12.76 -23.99
C GLU A 115 -6.86 11.33 -24.17
N LYS A 116 -6.08 10.47 -24.82
CA LYS A 116 -6.43 9.06 -24.98
C LYS A 116 -6.46 8.33 -23.64
N ALA A 117 -5.47 8.57 -22.78
CA ALA A 117 -5.42 7.98 -21.44
C ALA A 117 -6.56 8.47 -20.54
N GLU A 118 -6.96 9.74 -20.66
CA GLU A 118 -8.13 10.30 -19.97
C GLU A 118 -9.43 9.61 -20.43
N ILE A 119 -9.61 9.41 -21.73
CA ILE A 119 -10.77 8.69 -22.30
C ILE A 119 -10.78 7.23 -21.82
N GLU A 120 -9.64 6.55 -21.84
CA GLU A 120 -9.51 5.16 -21.39
C GLU A 120 -9.80 5.02 -19.89
N THR A 121 -9.30 5.95 -19.08
CA THR A 121 -9.58 6.01 -17.64
C THR A 121 -11.07 6.23 -17.39
N GLN A 122 -11.69 7.19 -18.07
CA GLN A 122 -13.12 7.46 -17.94
C GLN A 122 -13.98 6.25 -18.36
N HIS A 123 -13.58 5.54 -19.42
CA HIS A 123 -14.24 4.30 -19.83
C HIS A 123 -14.12 3.21 -18.76
N SER A 124 -12.92 3.03 -18.19
CA SER A 124 -12.67 2.06 -17.11
C SER A 124 -13.48 2.37 -15.85
N VAL A 125 -13.53 3.64 -15.43
CA VAL A 125 -14.35 4.10 -14.29
C VAL A 125 -15.84 3.84 -14.53
N THR A 126 -16.33 4.15 -15.72
CA THR A 126 -17.74 3.92 -16.08
C THR A 126 -18.09 2.44 -16.03
N ALA A 127 -17.21 1.58 -16.55
CA ALA A 127 -17.37 0.13 -16.48
C ALA A 127 -17.35 -0.38 -15.04
N ALA A 128 -16.42 0.11 -14.20
CA ALA A 128 -16.35 -0.24 -12.78
C ALA A 128 -17.61 0.18 -12.01
N LEU A 129 -18.13 1.38 -12.24
CA LEU A 129 -19.37 1.86 -11.61
C LEU A 129 -20.56 0.96 -11.96
N LYS A 130 -20.67 0.52 -13.23
CA LYS A 130 -21.72 -0.40 -13.65
C LYS A 130 -21.56 -1.77 -12.97
N ALA A 131 -20.34 -2.31 -12.99
CA ALA A 131 -20.04 -3.61 -12.35
C ALA A 131 -20.37 -3.58 -10.86
N ILE A 132 -19.98 -2.54 -10.13
CA ILE A 132 -20.22 -2.42 -8.68
C ILE A 132 -21.71 -2.28 -8.37
N ASN A 133 -22.38 -1.32 -9.00
CA ASN A 133 -23.77 -0.99 -8.66
C ASN A 133 -24.78 -2.04 -9.12
N ILE A 134 -24.43 -2.94 -10.03
CA ILE A 134 -25.33 -3.96 -10.59
C ILE A 134 -24.85 -5.37 -10.24
N GLU A 135 -23.80 -5.84 -10.91
CA GLU A 135 -23.38 -7.24 -10.90
C GLU A 135 -22.80 -7.65 -9.54
N ILE A 136 -21.84 -6.88 -9.04
CA ILE A 136 -21.16 -7.16 -7.76
C ILE A 136 -22.10 -6.94 -6.58
N SER A 137 -22.90 -5.86 -6.57
CA SER A 137 -23.82 -5.61 -5.46
C SER A 137 -24.86 -6.74 -5.29
N GLU A 138 -25.38 -7.30 -6.38
CA GLU A 138 -26.30 -8.44 -6.30
C GLU A 138 -25.57 -9.72 -5.87
N ALA A 139 -24.35 -9.96 -6.38
CA ALA A 139 -23.58 -11.15 -6.03
C ALA A 139 -23.13 -11.19 -4.56
N LEU A 140 -22.82 -10.05 -3.94
CA LEU A 140 -22.36 -9.98 -2.56
C LEU A 140 -23.49 -9.92 -1.53
N LYS A 141 -24.74 -9.79 -1.97
CA LYS A 141 -25.89 -9.63 -1.08
C LYS A 141 -26.10 -10.87 -0.20
N GLY A 142 -26.14 -10.65 1.11
CA GLY A 142 -26.30 -11.69 2.12
C GLY A 142 -25.00 -12.32 2.61
N LEU A 143 -23.84 -11.98 2.01
CA LEU A 143 -22.54 -12.45 2.49
C LEU A 143 -22.11 -11.72 3.75
N ASN A 144 -21.35 -12.41 4.61
CA ASN A 144 -20.77 -11.83 5.81
C ASN A 144 -19.48 -11.08 5.42
N PRO A 145 -19.37 -9.75 5.67
CA PRO A 145 -18.18 -8.98 5.31
C PRO A 145 -16.90 -9.48 5.98
N LYS A 146 -16.99 -10.24 7.09
CA LYS A 146 -15.82 -10.86 7.75
C LYS A 146 -15.16 -11.95 6.91
N GLN A 147 -15.86 -12.52 5.93
CA GLN A 147 -15.33 -13.57 5.06
C GLN A 147 -14.58 -12.97 3.86
N GLN A 148 -13.55 -12.16 4.13
CA GLN A 148 -12.80 -11.41 3.13
C GLN A 148 -12.34 -12.28 1.95
N SER A 149 -11.75 -13.45 2.22
CA SER A 149 -11.24 -14.36 1.20
C SER A 149 -12.33 -15.00 0.33
N GLU A 150 -13.54 -15.19 0.86
CA GLU A 150 -14.65 -15.74 0.08
C GLU A 150 -15.22 -14.66 -0.85
N ILE A 151 -15.35 -13.43 -0.34
CA ILE A 151 -15.80 -12.27 -1.10
C ILE A 151 -14.81 -11.96 -2.22
N ASP A 152 -13.51 -11.92 -1.94
CA ASP A 152 -12.48 -11.64 -2.94
C ASP A 152 -12.48 -12.68 -4.08
N LYS A 153 -12.73 -13.96 -3.78
CA LYS A 153 -12.91 -15.00 -4.81
C LYS A 153 -14.12 -14.75 -5.70
N VAL A 154 -15.25 -14.32 -5.12
CA VAL A 154 -16.44 -13.93 -5.89
C VAL A 154 -16.11 -12.76 -6.81
N LEU A 155 -15.44 -11.72 -6.30
CA LEU A 155 -15.02 -10.55 -7.07
C LEU A 155 -14.15 -10.93 -8.28
N LEU A 156 -13.12 -11.75 -8.05
CA LEU A 156 -12.23 -12.22 -9.10
C LEU A 156 -12.99 -13.02 -10.17
N SER A 157 -13.89 -13.92 -9.77
CA SER A 157 -14.70 -14.71 -10.72
C SER A 157 -15.63 -13.86 -11.61
N ILE A 158 -16.18 -12.77 -11.07
CA ILE A 158 -17.00 -11.82 -11.84
C ILE A 158 -16.13 -11.14 -12.89
N ILE A 159 -14.97 -10.63 -12.50
CA ILE A 159 -14.06 -9.96 -13.44
C ILE A 159 -13.54 -10.93 -14.50
N GLU A 160 -13.17 -12.17 -14.15
CA GLU A 160 -12.78 -13.18 -15.13
C GLU A 160 -13.87 -13.42 -16.18
N THR A 161 -15.13 -13.45 -15.74
CA THR A 161 -16.29 -13.57 -16.64
C THR A 161 -16.39 -12.35 -17.56
N MET A 162 -16.28 -11.12 -17.02
CA MET A 162 -16.27 -9.89 -17.81
C MET A 162 -15.12 -9.85 -18.82
N LYS A 163 -13.92 -10.32 -18.43
CA LYS A 163 -12.76 -10.42 -19.31
C LYS A 163 -13.03 -11.38 -20.48
N ALA A 164 -13.65 -12.52 -20.20
CA ALA A 164 -13.99 -13.52 -21.22
C ALA A 164 -15.04 -12.99 -22.21
N GLU A 165 -16.08 -12.31 -21.72
CA GLU A 165 -17.12 -11.69 -22.55
C GLU A 165 -16.56 -10.58 -23.45
N GLU A 166 -15.68 -9.73 -22.91
CA GLU A 166 -15.04 -8.67 -23.68
C GLU A 166 -14.12 -9.22 -24.77
N THR A 167 -13.37 -10.28 -24.45
CA THR A 167 -12.50 -10.96 -25.42
C THR A 167 -13.32 -11.59 -26.55
N ALA A 168 -14.45 -12.24 -26.20
CA ALA A 168 -15.37 -12.80 -27.19
C ALA A 168 -16.02 -11.72 -28.07
N ARG A 169 -16.37 -10.56 -27.50
CA ARG A 169 -16.92 -9.42 -28.24
C ARG A 169 -15.92 -8.88 -29.26
N LYS A 170 -14.66 -8.65 -28.84
CA LYS A 170 -13.59 -8.20 -29.74
C LYS A 170 -13.33 -9.20 -30.87
N ALA A 171 -13.30 -10.49 -30.57
CA ALA A 171 -13.14 -11.53 -31.59
C ALA A 171 -14.28 -11.52 -32.62
N GLN A 172 -15.54 -11.29 -32.20
CA GLN A 172 -16.66 -11.15 -33.12
C GLN A 172 -16.58 -9.87 -33.96
N GLU A 173 -16.16 -8.75 -33.38
CA GLU A 173 -15.96 -7.49 -34.09
C GLU A 173 -14.87 -7.65 -35.17
N ASP A 174 -13.74 -8.28 -34.86
CA ASP A 174 -12.67 -8.57 -35.82
C ASP A 174 -13.14 -9.50 -36.96
N GLU A 175 -13.93 -10.54 -36.66
CA GLU A 175 -14.54 -11.40 -37.69
C GLU A 175 -15.52 -10.63 -38.59
N THR A 176 -16.27 -9.65 -38.05
CA THR A 176 -17.17 -8.81 -38.85
C THR A 176 -16.42 -7.81 -39.73
N VAL A 177 -15.28 -7.30 -39.28
CA VAL A 177 -14.43 -6.39 -40.07
C VAL A 177 -13.70 -7.14 -41.19
N GLU A 178 -13.23 -8.36 -40.96
CA GLU A 178 -12.70 -9.24 -42.03
C GLU A 178 -13.78 -9.59 -43.08
N ARG A 179 -15.03 -9.82 -42.65
CA ARG A 179 -16.16 -10.05 -43.56
C ARG A 179 -16.66 -8.81 -44.31
N ALA A 180 -16.37 -7.61 -43.79
CA ALA A 180 -16.83 -6.34 -44.37
C ALA A 180 -15.84 -5.69 -45.35
N SER A 181 -14.67 -6.31 -45.59
CA SER A 181 -13.74 -5.85 -46.64
C SER A 181 -14.36 -6.09 -48.04
N PRO A 182 -14.55 -5.06 -48.89
CA PRO A 182 -15.11 -5.25 -50.22
C PRO A 182 -14.15 -6.02 -51.11
N VAL A 183 -14.61 -7.15 -51.66
CA VAL A 183 -13.99 -7.80 -52.81
C VAL A 183 -14.07 -6.83 -53.99
N ALA A 184 -12.94 -6.23 -54.38
CA ALA A 184 -12.84 -5.48 -55.62
C ALA A 184 -13.09 -6.42 -56.83
N PRO A 185 -13.86 -5.99 -57.84
CA PRO A 185 -14.18 -6.84 -58.99
C PRO A 185 -12.94 -7.02 -59.89
N PRO A 186 -12.87 -8.14 -60.65
CA PRO A 186 -11.71 -8.44 -61.48
C PRO A 186 -11.71 -7.57 -62.74
N GLU A 187 -10.69 -6.73 -62.91
CA GLU A 187 -10.45 -6.03 -64.18
C GLU A 187 -9.88 -6.99 -65.24
N GLU A 188 -10.57 -7.05 -66.38
CA GLU A 188 -10.15 -7.74 -67.60
C GLU A 188 -8.88 -7.11 -68.19
N LYS A 189 -7.90 -7.96 -68.50
CA LYS A 189 -6.71 -7.61 -69.26
C LYS A 189 -7.07 -7.42 -70.74
N ASP A 190 -7.01 -6.18 -71.22
CA ASP A 190 -6.93 -5.91 -72.66
C ASP A 190 -5.55 -5.39 -73.10
N LYS A 191 -5.06 -5.97 -74.20
CA LYS A 191 -3.68 -5.86 -74.71
C LYS A 191 -3.55 -4.70 -75.72
N LYS A 192 -2.54 -3.82 -75.56
CA LYS A 192 -1.39 -3.60 -76.50
C LYS A 192 -0.72 -2.20 -76.38
N LYS A 193 0.63 -2.27 -76.18
CA LYS A 193 1.76 -1.49 -76.78
C LYS A 193 1.72 0.05 -76.65
N SER A 194 2.74 0.79 -76.22
CA SER A 194 4.23 0.75 -76.32
C SER A 194 4.78 1.90 -75.44
N ALA A 195 5.94 1.89 -74.79
CA ALA A 195 7.29 1.87 -75.36
C ALA A 195 8.38 1.65 -74.27
N LYS A 196 9.56 1.25 -74.76
CA LYS A 196 10.81 0.77 -74.14
C LYS A 196 11.42 1.77 -73.11
N THR A 197 12.23 1.39 -72.11
CA THR A 197 13.52 0.70 -72.27
C THR A 197 14.09 0.10 -70.97
N LYS A 198 14.58 -1.14 -71.14
CA LYS A 198 15.44 -2.05 -70.36
C LYS A 198 16.27 -1.51 -69.17
N VAL A 199 16.24 -2.27 -68.06
CA VAL A 199 17.40 -2.53 -67.20
C VAL A 199 17.78 -3.99 -67.35
N SER A 200 19.01 -4.24 -67.79
CA SER A 200 19.66 -5.55 -67.90
C SER A 200 20.56 -5.79 -66.70
N GLN A 201 20.54 -7.03 -66.21
CA GLN A 201 21.54 -7.61 -65.33
C GLN A 201 22.93 -7.50 -65.96
N HIS A 202 23.93 -7.10 -65.17
CA HIS A 202 25.31 -7.56 -65.34
C HIS A 202 26.02 -7.63 -63.98
N LYS A 203 26.66 -8.78 -63.76
CA LYS A 203 27.72 -9.04 -62.78
C LYS A 203 28.87 -8.06 -62.97
N GLU A 204 29.45 -7.58 -61.87
CA GLU A 204 30.87 -7.21 -61.71
C GLU A 204 31.13 -6.98 -60.20
N SER A 205 31.74 -7.95 -59.52
CA SER A 205 33.14 -7.92 -59.05
C SER A 205 33.43 -6.79 -58.05
N LEU A 206 33.28 -7.10 -56.75
CA LEU A 206 33.87 -6.30 -55.67
C LEU A 206 35.32 -6.72 -55.48
N HIS A 207 36.21 -5.78 -55.79
CA HIS A 207 37.63 -5.85 -55.45
C HIS A 207 37.81 -5.87 -53.93
N PHE A 208 38.57 -6.85 -53.46
CA PHE A 208 39.24 -6.84 -52.16
C PHE A 208 40.21 -5.67 -52.11
N ASP A 209 40.08 -4.81 -51.10
CA ASP A 209 41.15 -3.96 -50.61
C ASP A 209 41.42 -4.35 -49.15
N GLU A 210 42.62 -4.86 -48.90
CA GLU A 210 43.10 -5.30 -47.59
C GLU A 210 43.58 -4.09 -46.78
N GLY A 211 42.95 -3.81 -45.63
CA GLY A 211 43.40 -2.70 -44.79
C GLY A 211 42.72 -2.54 -43.43
N LYS A 212 43.23 -3.26 -42.43
CA LYS A 212 43.26 -2.94 -40.97
C LYS A 212 41.93 -2.95 -40.17
N GLY A 213 41.65 -4.11 -39.58
CA GLY A 213 41.49 -4.28 -38.13
C GLY A 213 40.40 -3.47 -37.41
N GLY A 214 39.14 -3.89 -37.54
CA GLY A 214 38.07 -3.58 -36.58
C GLY A 214 37.43 -4.88 -36.13
N LYS A 215 37.49 -5.20 -34.83
CA LYS A 215 36.76 -6.34 -34.25
C LYS A 215 35.28 -6.15 -34.59
N ALA A 216 34.70 -7.07 -35.35
CA ALA A 216 33.25 -7.14 -35.51
C ALA A 216 32.64 -7.39 -34.12
N SER A 217 31.97 -6.39 -33.55
CA SER A 217 31.22 -6.57 -32.32
C SER A 217 30.10 -7.56 -32.61
N ALA A 218 29.97 -8.59 -31.78
CA ALA A 218 28.83 -9.48 -31.82
C ALA A 218 27.51 -8.66 -31.77
N PRO A 219 26.44 -9.11 -32.44
CA PRO A 219 25.15 -8.42 -32.37
C PRO A 219 24.71 -8.31 -30.91
N LEU A 220 24.34 -7.11 -30.48
CA LEU A 220 23.78 -6.84 -29.15
C LEU A 220 22.47 -7.62 -29.00
N VAL A 221 22.46 -8.60 -28.10
CA VAL A 221 21.24 -9.33 -27.73
C VAL A 221 20.55 -8.54 -26.63
N ILE A 222 19.49 -7.81 -26.98
CA ILE A 222 18.67 -7.05 -26.03
C ILE A 222 17.47 -7.91 -25.68
N ILE A 223 17.32 -8.23 -24.39
CA ILE A 223 16.12 -8.89 -23.87
C ILE A 223 14.97 -7.87 -23.97
N PRO A 224 13.86 -8.19 -24.67
CA PRO A 224 12.70 -7.31 -24.72
C PRO A 224 12.04 -7.24 -23.34
N ASP A 225 11.42 -6.11 -23.04
CA ASP A 225 10.71 -5.94 -21.78
C ASP A 225 9.53 -6.90 -21.70
N ARG A 226 9.23 -7.34 -20.48
CA ARG A 226 7.99 -8.09 -20.24
C ARG A 226 6.79 -7.22 -20.64
N PRO A 227 5.82 -7.78 -21.38
CA PRO A 227 4.63 -7.04 -21.75
C PRO A 227 3.91 -6.59 -20.48
N LEU A 228 3.51 -5.32 -20.45
CA LEU A 228 2.66 -4.80 -19.40
C LEU A 228 1.33 -5.55 -19.38
N GLU A 229 0.85 -5.87 -18.18
CA GLU A 229 -0.48 -6.44 -18.04
C GLU A 229 -1.52 -5.42 -18.52
N VAL A 230 -2.43 -5.87 -19.38
CA VAL A 230 -3.52 -5.06 -19.88
C VAL A 230 -4.74 -5.30 -19.00
N PHE A 231 -5.18 -4.25 -18.31
CA PHE A 231 -6.38 -4.30 -17.48
C PHE A 231 -7.62 -4.17 -18.34
N THR A 232 -8.58 -5.08 -18.16
CA THR A 232 -9.90 -4.95 -18.78
C THR A 232 -10.69 -3.86 -18.05
N ALA A 233 -11.44 -3.06 -18.80
CA ALA A 233 -12.28 -2.01 -18.24
C ALA A 233 -13.20 -2.59 -17.15
N GLY A 234 -13.20 -1.98 -15.96
CA GLY A 234 -13.97 -2.44 -14.80
C GLY A 234 -13.22 -3.37 -13.84
N SER A 235 -12.03 -3.88 -14.19
CA SER A 235 -11.24 -4.75 -13.28
C SER A 235 -10.83 -4.09 -11.97
N GLU A 236 -10.71 -2.75 -11.94
CA GLU A 236 -10.44 -1.98 -10.72
C GLU A 236 -11.59 -2.00 -9.70
N ALA A 237 -12.78 -2.50 -10.09
CA ALA A 237 -13.85 -2.75 -9.14
C ALA A 237 -13.45 -3.76 -8.05
N VAL A 238 -12.54 -4.68 -8.34
CA VAL A 238 -12.02 -5.66 -7.36
C VAL A 238 -11.35 -4.94 -6.21
N SER A 239 -10.36 -4.09 -6.52
CA SER A 239 -9.59 -3.34 -5.55
C SER A 239 -10.51 -2.50 -4.65
N ALA A 240 -11.43 -1.75 -5.27
CA ALA A 240 -12.31 -0.83 -4.55
C ALA A 240 -13.35 -1.54 -3.66
N VAL A 241 -13.95 -2.62 -4.14
CA VAL A 241 -14.93 -3.37 -3.34
C VAL A 241 -14.24 -4.17 -2.25
N SER A 242 -13.07 -4.77 -2.53
CA SER A 242 -12.29 -5.53 -1.56
C SER A 242 -11.86 -4.67 -0.37
N GLN A 243 -11.36 -3.45 -0.63
CA GLN A 243 -11.03 -2.46 0.41
C GLN A 243 -12.27 -2.03 1.21
N ALA A 244 -13.38 -1.69 0.54
CA ALA A 244 -14.62 -1.28 1.21
C ALA A 244 -15.21 -2.38 2.09
N VAL A 245 -15.13 -3.65 1.67
CA VAL A 245 -15.56 -4.82 2.45
C VAL A 245 -14.67 -5.01 3.68
N CYS A 246 -13.35 -4.88 3.54
CA CYS A 246 -12.41 -4.97 4.65
C CYS A 246 -12.69 -3.90 5.71
N ALA A 247 -12.87 -2.65 5.28
CA ALA A 247 -13.25 -1.56 6.18
C ALA A 247 -14.65 -1.79 6.79
N CYS A 248 -15.60 -2.34 6.03
CA CYS A 248 -16.94 -2.66 6.51
C CYS A 248 -16.91 -3.73 7.60
N ALA A 249 -16.07 -4.76 7.44
CA ALA A 249 -15.88 -5.80 8.44
C ALA A 249 -15.26 -5.27 9.73
N ALA A 250 -14.27 -4.38 9.64
CA ALA A 250 -13.66 -3.73 10.79
C ALA A 250 -14.69 -2.88 11.57
N THR A 251 -15.40 -1.98 10.88
CA THR A 251 -16.41 -1.10 11.47
C THR A 251 -17.59 -1.90 12.06
N SER A 252 -18.03 -2.97 11.40
CA SER A 252 -19.12 -3.83 11.90
C SER A 252 -18.75 -4.59 13.18
N ASN A 253 -17.45 -4.81 13.43
CA ASN A 253 -16.94 -5.43 14.64
C ASN A 253 -16.48 -4.41 15.70
N ASN A 254 -16.63 -3.10 15.46
CA ASN A 254 -16.12 -2.04 16.32
C ASN A 254 -14.62 -2.19 16.65
N ILE A 255 -13.82 -2.58 15.65
CA ILE A 255 -12.36 -2.62 15.78
C ILE A 255 -11.72 -1.68 14.75
N PRO A 256 -10.54 -1.09 15.04
CA PRO A 256 -9.78 -0.34 14.05
C PRO A 256 -9.41 -1.19 12.83
N ILE A 257 -9.31 -0.57 11.65
CA ILE A 257 -9.04 -1.26 10.38
C ILE A 257 -7.70 -1.99 10.43
N TYR A 258 -6.63 -1.37 10.95
CA TYR A 258 -5.33 -2.06 11.07
C TYR A 258 -5.40 -3.33 11.93
N ARG A 259 -6.26 -3.37 12.97
CA ARG A 259 -6.45 -4.59 13.77
C ARG A 259 -7.17 -5.67 12.99
N HIS A 260 -8.17 -5.28 12.19
CA HIS A 260 -8.86 -6.22 11.32
C HIS A 260 -7.91 -6.80 10.27
N VAL A 261 -7.13 -5.96 9.59
CA VAL A 261 -6.11 -6.40 8.63
C VAL A 261 -5.09 -7.32 9.28
N GLY A 262 -4.59 -6.98 10.47
CA GLY A 262 -3.69 -7.87 11.22
C GLY A 262 -4.32 -9.23 11.54
N ASN A 263 -5.61 -9.28 11.84
CA ASN A 263 -6.31 -10.55 12.02
C ASN A 263 -6.43 -11.36 10.72
N LEU A 264 -6.54 -10.71 9.56
CA LEU A 264 -6.50 -11.38 8.25
C LEU A 264 -5.10 -11.89 7.91
N ALA A 265 -4.05 -11.13 8.26
CA ALA A 265 -2.66 -11.48 7.97
C ALA A 265 -2.12 -12.64 8.84
N ARG A 266 -2.69 -12.87 10.02
CA ARG A 266 -2.24 -13.89 10.97
C ARG A 266 -2.37 -15.33 10.46
N THR A 267 -1.32 -16.10 10.69
CA THR A 267 -1.42 -17.55 10.84
C THR A 267 -1.97 -17.88 12.23
N LYS A 268 -2.92 -18.82 12.34
CA LYS A 268 -3.60 -19.16 13.61
C LYS A 268 -2.60 -19.45 14.74
N GLY A 269 -2.70 -18.71 15.85
CA GLY A 269 -1.97 -18.97 17.10
C GLY A 269 -0.84 -18.01 17.46
N ALA A 270 -0.41 -17.12 16.56
CA ALA A 270 0.64 -16.12 16.86
C ALA A 270 0.04 -14.85 17.50
N LEU A 271 0.69 -14.30 18.53
CA LEU A 271 0.41 -12.93 19.00
C LEU A 271 0.84 -11.95 17.89
N HIS A 272 -0.08 -11.11 17.43
CA HIS A 272 0.24 -10.11 16.42
C HIS A 272 0.72 -8.86 17.12
N GLU A 273 1.99 -8.53 16.92
CA GLU A 273 2.52 -7.24 17.33
C GLU A 273 2.40 -6.27 16.16
N PHE A 274 1.73 -5.15 16.39
CA PHE A 274 1.64 -4.12 15.37
C PHE A 274 2.96 -3.35 15.29
N ARG A 275 3.46 -3.20 14.08
CA ARG A 275 4.61 -2.35 13.77
C ARG A 275 4.12 -1.12 13.01
N ILE A 276 4.56 0.05 13.44
CA ILE A 276 4.36 1.27 12.65
C ILE A 276 5.40 1.28 11.51
N PRO A 277 4.99 1.35 10.23
CA PRO A 277 5.90 1.31 9.08
C PRO A 277 6.68 2.61 8.92
N LEU A 278 7.97 2.53 8.61
CA LEU A 278 8.82 3.71 8.37
C LEU A 278 8.37 4.45 7.09
N PRO A 279 8.02 5.74 7.16
CA PRO A 279 7.60 6.49 5.99
C PRO A 279 8.81 6.78 5.10
N MET A 280 8.71 6.41 3.82
CA MET A 280 9.63 6.84 2.77
C MET A 280 9.02 8.08 2.09
N VAL A 281 9.53 9.25 2.45
CA VAL A 281 8.99 10.54 2.00
C VAL A 281 9.85 11.12 0.88
N THR A 282 9.27 11.28 -0.30
CA THR A 282 9.94 11.84 -1.48
C THR A 282 10.10 13.35 -1.32
N ILE A 283 11.34 13.81 -1.15
CA ILE A 283 11.66 15.25 -1.03
C ILE A 283 11.93 15.85 -2.40
N ILE A 284 12.73 15.15 -3.22
CA ILE A 284 13.14 15.59 -4.55
C ILE A 284 12.75 14.52 -5.56
N GLN A 285 12.09 14.92 -6.64
CA GLN A 285 11.87 14.08 -7.81
C GLN A 285 12.72 14.57 -8.99
N SER A 286 13.38 13.64 -9.68
CA SER A 286 14.10 13.87 -10.94
C SER A 286 13.80 12.76 -11.96
N GLY A 287 14.77 12.40 -12.81
CA GLY A 287 14.59 11.40 -13.85
C GLY A 287 14.03 12.02 -15.14
N LYS A 288 13.71 11.18 -16.14
CA LYS A 288 13.25 11.64 -17.46
C LYS A 288 11.96 12.46 -17.45
N SER A 289 11.16 12.37 -16.40
CA SER A 289 9.93 13.16 -16.24
C SER A 289 10.16 14.60 -15.75
N VAL A 290 11.40 14.95 -15.37
CA VAL A 290 11.74 16.27 -14.83
C VAL A 290 12.83 16.91 -15.71
N PRO A 291 12.72 18.20 -16.06
CA PRO A 291 13.80 18.90 -16.77
C PRO A 291 15.10 18.86 -15.96
N GLY A 292 16.19 18.43 -16.59
CA GLY A 292 17.50 18.33 -15.95
C GLY A 292 18.40 17.36 -16.72
N LYS A 293 19.61 17.13 -16.20
CA LYS A 293 20.53 16.14 -16.78
C LYS A 293 20.45 14.78 -16.11
N VAL A 294 19.93 14.69 -14.89
CA VAL A 294 19.89 13.45 -14.10
C VAL A 294 18.71 12.58 -14.51
N ASN A 295 19.00 11.40 -15.05
CA ASN A 295 18.01 10.43 -15.51
C ASN A 295 17.90 9.19 -14.59
N CYS A 296 19.00 8.80 -13.93
CA CYS A 296 19.12 7.55 -13.17
C CYS A 296 18.32 7.46 -11.86
N VAL A 297 17.84 8.59 -11.32
CA VAL A 297 17.08 8.61 -10.06
C VAL A 297 15.78 9.34 -10.30
N LYS A 298 14.67 8.67 -10.02
CA LYS A 298 13.33 9.25 -10.07
C LYS A 298 12.97 9.92 -8.76
N GLU A 299 13.21 9.29 -7.61
CA GLU A 299 12.84 9.83 -6.30
C GLU A 299 14.02 9.78 -5.33
N PHE A 300 14.31 10.91 -4.67
CA PHE A 300 15.18 10.98 -3.51
C PHE A 300 14.31 11.14 -2.27
N MET A 301 14.39 10.16 -1.37
CA MET A 301 13.52 10.03 -0.21
C MET A 301 14.31 10.16 1.09
N LEU A 302 13.63 10.65 2.12
CA LEU A 302 14.07 10.55 3.51
C LEU A 302 13.30 9.45 4.22
N VAL A 303 13.98 8.75 5.11
CA VAL A 303 13.41 7.74 5.98
C VAL A 303 13.85 8.05 7.42
N PRO A 304 12.93 8.22 8.38
CA PRO A 304 13.32 8.55 9.75
C PRO A 304 13.96 7.35 10.46
N GLY A 305 14.77 7.64 11.47
CA GLY A 305 15.36 6.62 12.33
C GLY A 305 14.31 5.91 13.19
N VAL A 306 14.53 4.62 13.45
CA VAL A 306 13.57 3.76 14.13
C VAL A 306 13.26 4.22 15.56
N THR A 307 14.22 4.84 16.24
CA THR A 307 14.09 5.33 17.61
C THR A 307 13.40 6.68 17.70
N MET A 308 13.13 7.36 16.58
CA MET A 308 12.51 8.68 16.59
C MET A 308 10.98 8.54 16.75
N PRO A 309 10.33 9.29 17.65
CA PRO A 309 8.88 9.31 17.72
C PRO A 309 8.25 9.73 16.39
N VAL A 310 7.12 9.10 16.04
CA VAL A 310 6.42 9.31 14.75
C VAL A 310 6.17 10.79 14.47
N GLU A 311 5.61 11.50 15.46
CA GLU A 311 5.26 12.92 15.34
C GLU A 311 6.48 13.82 15.06
N LYS A 312 7.55 13.65 15.85
CA LYS A 312 8.79 14.42 15.69
C LYS A 312 9.43 14.15 14.33
N SER A 313 9.38 12.91 13.87
CA SER A 313 9.96 12.56 12.58
C SER A 313 9.28 13.27 11.40
N ILE A 314 7.95 13.39 11.45
CA ILE A 314 7.17 14.09 10.42
C ILE A 314 7.46 15.60 10.46
N GLU A 315 7.57 16.18 11.66
CA GLU A 315 7.97 17.57 11.85
C GLU A 315 9.35 17.86 11.23
N HIS A 316 10.35 17.03 11.54
CA HIS A 316 11.69 17.18 10.99
C HIS A 316 11.72 17.02 9.46
N ILE A 317 11.00 16.03 8.91
CA ILE A 317 10.86 15.86 7.46
C ILE A 317 10.28 17.12 6.82
N GLN A 318 9.29 17.75 7.44
CA GLN A 318 8.69 18.99 6.95
C GLN A 318 9.68 20.16 6.97
N HIS A 319 10.46 20.31 8.04
CA HIS A 319 11.50 21.34 8.11
C HIS A 319 12.62 21.13 7.09
N ILE A 320 13.06 19.88 6.90
CA ILE A 320 14.05 19.51 5.88
C ILE A 320 13.50 19.83 4.48
N TYR A 321 12.26 19.46 4.18
CA TYR A 321 11.62 19.80 2.91
C TYR A 321 11.65 21.31 2.66
N GLN A 322 11.28 22.11 3.66
CA GLN A 322 11.28 23.57 3.53
C GLN A 322 12.68 24.15 3.34
N TYR A 323 13.69 23.58 4.01
CA TYR A 323 15.09 23.96 3.82
C TYR A 323 15.54 23.71 2.38
N VAL A 324 15.24 22.52 1.84
CA VAL A 324 15.57 22.14 0.46
C VAL A 324 14.85 23.06 -0.54
N ALA A 325 13.56 23.32 -0.33
CA ALA A 325 12.78 24.24 -1.16
C ALA A 325 13.35 25.67 -1.16
N LYS A 326 13.76 26.19 0.02
CA LYS A 326 14.40 27.51 0.15
C LYS A 326 15.76 27.53 -0.56
N SER A 327 16.56 26.48 -0.40
CA SER A 327 17.88 26.36 -1.01
C SER A 327 17.82 26.42 -2.54
N PHE A 328 16.82 25.77 -3.15
CA PHE A 328 16.57 25.89 -4.58
C PHE A 328 16.00 27.25 -4.98
N ALA A 329 15.07 27.80 -4.20
CA ALA A 329 14.46 29.09 -4.50
C ALA A 329 15.46 30.25 -4.49
N THR A 330 16.46 30.22 -3.61
CA THR A 330 17.53 31.23 -3.58
C THR A 330 18.40 31.18 -4.84
N LYS A 331 18.60 29.99 -5.43
CA LYS A 331 19.44 29.79 -6.62
C LYS A 331 18.70 30.02 -7.93
N LEU A 332 17.44 29.60 -8.00
CA LEU A 332 16.65 29.50 -9.24
C LEU A 332 15.38 30.38 -9.23
N GLY A 333 15.18 31.16 -8.17
CA GLY A 333 13.99 31.99 -7.97
C GLY A 333 12.74 31.19 -7.57
N PRO A 334 11.56 31.83 -7.51
CA PRO A 334 10.32 31.21 -7.04
C PRO A 334 9.88 29.96 -7.83
N ILE A 335 10.29 29.84 -9.10
CA ILE A 335 9.99 28.68 -9.97
C ILE A 335 10.55 27.38 -9.39
N ALA A 336 11.63 27.46 -8.60
CA ALA A 336 12.26 26.29 -7.97
C ALA A 336 11.38 25.60 -6.91
N LYS A 337 10.28 26.24 -6.50
CA LYS A 337 9.27 25.65 -5.60
C LYS A 337 8.21 24.85 -6.35
N PHE A 338 8.38 24.61 -7.65
CA PHE A 338 7.50 23.73 -8.40
C PHE A 338 7.51 22.32 -7.78
N VAL A 339 6.31 21.80 -7.55
CA VAL A 339 6.08 20.46 -7.02
C VAL A 339 5.37 19.61 -8.04
N ASN A 340 5.66 18.32 -8.05
CA ASN A 340 4.94 17.36 -8.87
C ASN A 340 3.60 16.95 -8.24
N GLU A 341 2.94 16.01 -8.91
CA GLU A 341 1.69 15.40 -8.47
C GLU A 341 1.79 14.67 -7.12
N SER A 342 2.98 14.23 -6.72
CA SER A 342 3.22 13.59 -5.43
C SER A 342 3.64 14.58 -4.33
N GLY A 343 3.76 15.89 -4.61
CA GLY A 343 4.17 16.91 -3.65
C GLY A 343 5.69 17.05 -3.43
N ALA A 344 6.51 16.38 -4.22
CA ALA A 344 7.97 16.46 -4.20
C ALA A 344 8.49 17.64 -5.03
N LEU A 345 9.63 18.21 -4.65
CA LEU A 345 10.30 19.28 -5.38
C LEU A 345 10.92 18.76 -6.67
N CYS A 346 10.84 19.51 -7.77
CA CYS A 346 11.42 19.12 -9.06
C CYS A 346 12.47 20.14 -9.55
N PRO A 347 13.62 20.23 -8.87
CA PRO A 347 14.73 21.08 -9.29
C PRO A 347 15.43 20.52 -10.53
N GLN A 348 16.10 21.40 -11.27
CA GLN A 348 17.02 20.99 -12.33
C GLN A 348 18.33 20.52 -11.70
N LEU A 349 18.63 19.22 -11.83
CA LEU A 349 19.85 18.62 -11.30
C LEU A 349 20.85 18.33 -12.42
N GLU A 350 22.12 18.56 -12.12
CA GLU A 350 23.25 18.28 -13.02
C GLU A 350 23.85 16.90 -12.76
N THR A 351 23.90 16.48 -11.48
CA THR A 351 24.45 15.19 -11.05
C THR A 351 23.58 14.58 -9.94
N PRO A 352 23.47 13.25 -9.84
CA PRO A 352 22.69 12.60 -8.79
C PRO A 352 23.24 12.90 -7.39
N THR A 353 24.56 13.11 -7.27
CA THR A 353 25.21 13.46 -6.01
C THR A 353 24.74 14.80 -5.46
N GLN A 354 24.41 15.77 -6.33
CA GLN A 354 23.95 17.09 -5.91
C GLN A 354 22.71 17.04 -5.00
N ALA A 355 21.76 16.15 -5.28
CA ALA A 355 20.56 16.00 -4.46
C ALA A 355 20.87 15.31 -3.12
N LEU A 356 21.72 14.27 -3.14
CA LEU A 356 22.16 13.55 -1.93
C LEU A 356 22.97 14.45 -0.99
N ASP A 357 23.87 15.26 -1.54
CA ASP A 357 24.67 16.23 -0.79
C ASP A 357 23.76 17.29 -0.14
N LEU A 358 22.78 17.80 -0.88
CA LEU A 358 21.83 18.79 -0.37
C LEU A 358 20.91 18.22 0.73
N LEU A 359 20.46 16.98 0.59
CA LEU A 359 19.62 16.33 1.61
C LEU A 359 20.40 16.14 2.92
N GLN A 360 21.67 15.72 2.85
CA GLN A 360 22.53 15.63 4.03
C GLN A 360 22.79 16.99 4.66
N GLU A 361 23.07 18.02 3.85
CA GLU A 361 23.19 19.40 4.33
C GLU A 361 21.93 19.85 5.08
N ALA A 362 20.75 19.57 4.50
CA ALA A 362 19.47 19.95 5.07
C ALA A 362 19.16 19.22 6.39
N VAL A 363 19.49 17.93 6.49
CA VAL A 363 19.38 17.14 7.74
C VAL A 363 20.29 17.73 8.82
N ASN A 364 21.57 17.95 8.50
CA ASN A 364 22.53 18.52 9.44
C ASN A 364 22.14 19.95 9.90
N ALA A 365 21.54 20.74 9.01
CA ALA A 365 21.05 22.09 9.33
C ALA A 365 19.88 22.08 10.33
N GLN A 366 19.18 20.95 10.50
CA GLN A 366 18.16 20.76 11.54
C GLN A 366 18.73 20.20 12.86
N GLY A 367 20.06 20.06 12.97
CA GLY A 367 20.70 19.49 14.16
C GLY A 367 20.53 17.97 14.28
N LEU A 368 20.19 17.28 13.18
CA LEU A 368 20.04 15.84 13.11
C LEU A 368 21.27 15.19 12.48
N THR A 369 21.54 13.94 12.83
CA THR A 369 22.66 13.15 12.30
C THR A 369 22.18 12.22 11.18
N ILE A 370 22.72 12.40 9.97
CA ILE A 370 22.45 11.47 8.88
C ILE A 370 23.05 10.08 9.18
N GLY A 371 22.29 9.01 8.95
CA GLY A 371 22.67 7.64 9.27
C GLY A 371 22.32 7.19 10.69
N GLU A 372 21.76 8.08 11.51
CA GLU A 372 21.25 7.78 12.85
C GLU A 372 19.80 8.26 13.00
N ASP A 373 19.58 9.57 12.86
CA ASP A 373 18.27 10.20 13.01
C ASP A 373 17.45 10.16 11.71
N MET A 374 18.14 10.26 10.57
CA MET A 374 17.54 10.27 9.23
C MET A 374 18.41 9.47 8.26
N TYR A 375 17.75 8.73 7.38
CA TYR A 375 18.35 7.90 6.36
C TYR A 375 17.87 8.32 4.97
N LEU A 376 18.59 7.87 3.95
CA LEU A 376 18.29 8.14 2.55
C LEU A 376 17.72 6.88 1.89
N ALA A 377 16.79 7.08 0.96
CA ALA A 377 16.34 6.03 0.06
C ALA A 377 16.15 6.58 -1.35
N LEU A 378 16.34 5.73 -2.36
CA LEU A 378 16.23 6.10 -3.76
C LEU A 378 15.19 5.23 -4.47
N ASN A 379 14.44 5.83 -5.40
CA ASN A 379 13.75 5.08 -6.45
C ASN A 379 14.41 5.45 -7.78
N ALA A 380 15.11 4.50 -8.38
CA ALA A 380 15.79 4.69 -9.65
C ALA A 380 14.84 4.55 -10.84
N ALA A 381 13.92 3.60 -10.78
CA ALA A 381 13.05 3.22 -11.90
C ALA A 381 13.86 2.89 -13.18
N GLY A 382 14.79 1.92 -13.08
CA GLY A 382 15.73 1.48 -14.11
C GLY A 382 15.16 1.38 -15.53
N HIS A 383 13.95 0.86 -15.64
CA HIS A 383 13.22 0.71 -16.90
C HIS A 383 12.91 2.05 -17.60
N GLU A 384 12.71 3.16 -16.88
CA GLU A 384 12.40 4.46 -17.49
C GLU A 384 13.63 5.05 -18.22
N PHE A 385 14.86 4.75 -17.77
CA PHE A 385 16.10 5.32 -18.31
C PHE A 385 16.99 4.33 -19.08
N PHE A 386 16.48 3.14 -19.38
CA PHE A 386 17.11 2.22 -20.32
C PHE A 386 16.87 2.68 -21.77
N ASP A 387 17.91 2.62 -22.60
CA ASP A 387 17.90 2.89 -24.04
C ASP A 387 17.93 1.55 -24.76
N HIS A 388 16.78 1.14 -25.32
CA HIS A 388 16.63 -0.13 -26.04
C HIS A 388 17.43 -0.17 -27.34
N ASP A 389 17.65 0.96 -28.00
CA ASP A 389 18.41 0.98 -29.26
C ASP A 389 19.88 0.70 -29.00
N LYS A 390 20.40 1.13 -27.84
CA LYS A 390 21.80 0.98 -27.46
C LYS A 390 22.07 -0.15 -26.47
N GLY A 391 21.03 -0.72 -25.84
CA GLY A 391 21.14 -1.71 -24.78
C GLY A 391 21.88 -1.19 -23.55
N ARG A 392 21.68 0.09 -23.18
CA ARG A 392 22.43 0.79 -22.13
C ARG A 392 21.53 1.70 -21.31
N TYR A 393 21.94 2.00 -20.08
CA TYR A 393 21.28 2.94 -19.19
C TYR A 393 21.81 4.36 -19.41
N GLU A 394 20.93 5.33 -19.64
CA GLU A 394 21.30 6.74 -19.70
C GLU A 394 21.25 7.34 -18.29
N VAL A 395 22.39 7.43 -17.62
CA VAL A 395 22.48 7.89 -16.21
C VAL A 395 22.30 9.40 -16.11
N THR A 396 22.95 10.11 -17.01
CA THR A 396 22.73 11.53 -17.28
C THR A 396 22.63 11.75 -18.77
N THR A 397 22.08 12.87 -19.23
CA THR A 397 21.97 13.18 -20.66
C THR A 397 23.28 12.94 -21.42
N GLY A 398 23.26 11.99 -22.35
CA GLY A 398 24.42 11.60 -23.17
C GLY A 398 25.47 10.70 -22.48
N ASN A 399 25.29 10.34 -21.21
CA ASN A 399 26.17 9.43 -20.47
C ASN A 399 25.52 8.06 -20.32
N LEU A 400 26.03 7.09 -21.09
CA LEU A 400 25.47 5.74 -21.18
C LEU A 400 26.37 4.75 -20.46
N LYS A 401 25.75 3.92 -19.62
CA LYS A 401 26.40 2.81 -18.90
C LYS A 401 25.83 1.48 -19.36
N SER A 402 26.69 0.48 -19.51
CA SER A 402 26.22 -0.90 -19.67
C SER A 402 25.53 -1.39 -18.38
N PRO A 403 24.73 -2.47 -18.43
CA PRO A 403 24.19 -3.08 -17.22
C PRO A 403 25.26 -3.43 -16.19
N ASP A 404 26.44 -3.85 -16.62
CA ASP A 404 27.61 -4.12 -15.77
C ASP A 404 28.14 -2.84 -15.12
N ASP A 405 28.36 -1.78 -15.91
CA ASP A 405 28.83 -0.49 -15.39
C ASP A 405 27.82 0.15 -14.41
N MET A 406 26.54 -0.22 -14.49
CA MET A 406 25.51 0.23 -13.56
C MET A 406 25.65 -0.43 -12.19
N VAL A 407 26.12 -1.67 -12.12
CA VAL A 407 26.44 -2.33 -10.84
C VAL A 407 27.55 -1.56 -10.12
N ASP A 408 28.61 -1.19 -10.85
CA ASP A 408 29.69 -0.36 -10.32
C ASP A 408 29.18 1.01 -9.88
N PHE A 409 28.38 1.67 -10.73
CA PHE A 409 27.82 2.98 -10.42
C PHE A 409 27.00 2.98 -9.13
N TRP A 410 26.08 2.02 -8.95
CA TRP A 410 25.30 1.93 -7.72
C TRP A 410 26.15 1.56 -6.51
N GLY A 411 27.10 0.64 -6.67
CA GLY A 411 28.05 0.30 -5.62
C GLY A 411 28.87 1.51 -5.13
N ASP A 412 29.31 2.36 -6.05
CA ASP A 412 30.05 3.59 -5.72
C ASP A 412 29.16 4.62 -5.02
N ILE A 413 27.89 4.74 -5.42
CA ILE A 413 26.91 5.62 -4.75
C ILE A 413 26.66 5.14 -3.32
N VAL A 414 26.41 3.84 -3.12
CA VAL A 414 26.22 3.26 -1.78
C VAL A 414 27.45 3.49 -0.90
N LEU A 415 28.66 3.25 -1.43
CA LEU A 415 29.90 3.46 -0.69
C LEU A 415 30.10 4.93 -0.30
N LYS A 416 29.74 5.87 -1.19
CA LYS A 416 29.86 7.31 -0.94
C LYS A 416 28.83 7.81 0.07
N TYR A 417 27.64 7.21 0.13
CA TYR A 417 26.53 7.62 0.98
C TYR A 417 26.09 6.47 1.89
N PRO A 418 26.83 6.18 2.99
CA PRO A 418 26.51 5.05 3.87
C PRO A 418 25.16 5.18 4.60
N ALA A 419 24.57 6.38 4.62
CA ALA A 419 23.21 6.60 5.13
C ALA A 419 22.10 6.20 4.14
N LEU A 420 22.44 5.81 2.91
CA LEU A 420 21.52 5.24 1.93
C LEU A 420 21.18 3.81 2.34
N ILE A 421 19.91 3.55 2.67
CA ILE A 421 19.47 2.26 3.21
C ILE A 421 18.59 1.47 2.26
N ALA A 422 18.05 2.10 1.20
CA ALA A 422 17.20 1.42 0.24
C ALA A 422 17.34 2.01 -1.17
N ILE A 423 17.37 1.14 -2.19
CA ILE A 423 17.30 1.50 -3.60
C ILE A 423 16.22 0.66 -4.26
N ILE A 424 15.20 1.32 -4.80
CA ILE A 424 14.08 0.72 -5.52
C ILE A 424 14.39 0.75 -7.03
N ASP A 425 14.23 -0.39 -7.70
CA ASP A 425 14.42 -0.58 -9.15
C ASP A 425 15.74 0.04 -9.69
N PRO A 426 16.93 -0.28 -9.13
CA PRO A 426 18.23 0.19 -9.66
C PRO A 426 18.47 -0.16 -11.14
N LEU A 427 17.84 -1.23 -11.62
CA LEU A 427 17.96 -1.81 -12.96
C LEU A 427 16.56 -2.20 -13.45
N ARG A 428 16.40 -2.49 -14.76
CA ARG A 428 15.16 -3.06 -15.30
C ARG A 428 15.01 -4.52 -14.87
N GLY A 429 13.77 -5.04 -14.80
CA GLY A 429 13.49 -6.38 -14.27
C GLY A 429 14.11 -7.53 -15.09
N GLU A 430 14.42 -7.28 -16.36
CA GLU A 430 14.95 -8.26 -17.31
C GLU A 430 16.47 -8.49 -17.16
N ASP A 431 17.19 -7.58 -16.50
CA ASP A 431 18.64 -7.67 -16.33
C ASP A 431 19.04 -8.48 -15.08
N LEU A 432 18.58 -9.73 -15.03
CA LEU A 432 18.68 -10.61 -13.86
C LEU A 432 20.11 -10.78 -13.31
N GLU A 433 21.08 -11.02 -14.20
CA GLU A 433 22.47 -11.23 -13.80
C GLU A 433 23.11 -9.97 -13.16
N PRO A 434 22.94 -8.77 -13.74
CA PRO A 434 23.25 -7.51 -13.06
C PRO A 434 22.55 -7.30 -11.70
N TRP A 435 21.28 -7.71 -11.54
CA TRP A 435 20.58 -7.64 -10.25
C TRP A 435 21.26 -8.48 -9.17
N VAL A 436 21.62 -9.73 -9.49
CA VAL A 436 22.31 -10.63 -8.54
C VAL A 436 23.65 -10.04 -8.12
N ARG A 437 24.49 -9.61 -9.07
CA ARG A 437 25.79 -9.00 -8.77
C ARG A 437 25.66 -7.70 -7.95
N LEU A 438 24.63 -6.90 -8.20
CA LEU A 438 24.37 -5.72 -7.38
C LEU A 438 23.99 -6.12 -5.96
N GLY A 439 23.07 -7.08 -5.79
CA GLY A 439 22.69 -7.63 -4.50
C GLY A 439 23.91 -8.14 -3.71
N GLU A 440 24.76 -8.96 -4.31
CA GLU A 440 26.00 -9.46 -3.69
C GLU A 440 26.95 -8.35 -3.25
N ARG A 441 26.98 -7.22 -3.97
CA ARG A 441 27.89 -6.11 -3.69
C ARG A 441 27.40 -5.17 -2.58
N VAL A 442 26.09 -4.91 -2.48
CA VAL A 442 25.56 -3.84 -1.60
C VAL A 442 24.57 -4.31 -0.54
N SER A 443 24.09 -5.55 -0.59
CA SER A 443 23.02 -6.03 0.30
C SER A 443 23.37 -5.95 1.79
N ASP A 444 24.65 -5.99 2.15
CA ASP A 444 25.08 -5.87 3.54
C ASP A 444 24.71 -4.51 4.18
N GLY A 445 24.51 -3.47 3.37
CA GLY A 445 24.21 -2.12 3.82
C GLY A 445 22.93 -1.51 3.25
N VAL A 446 22.31 -2.12 2.24
CA VAL A 446 21.21 -1.50 1.47
C VAL A 446 20.15 -2.52 1.07
N PHE A 447 18.88 -2.20 1.29
CA PHE A 447 17.76 -2.94 0.71
C PHE A 447 17.67 -2.67 -0.80
N VAL A 448 17.84 -3.72 -1.60
CA VAL A 448 17.67 -3.65 -3.06
C VAL A 448 16.26 -4.13 -3.39
N ILE A 449 15.35 -3.20 -3.66
CA ILE A 449 13.89 -3.45 -3.67
C ILE A 449 13.38 -3.47 -5.11
N GLY A 450 12.51 -4.43 -5.42
CA GLY A 450 11.85 -4.55 -6.71
C GLY A 450 10.42 -3.97 -6.69
N ASP A 451 10.17 -2.96 -7.50
CA ASP A 451 8.83 -2.40 -7.77
C ASP A 451 8.27 -3.01 -9.05
N ARG A 452 8.89 -2.74 -10.20
CA ARG A 452 8.52 -3.36 -11.49
C ARG A 452 9.20 -4.71 -11.73
N PHE A 453 10.01 -5.16 -10.77
CA PHE A 453 10.67 -6.46 -10.82
C PHE A 453 9.64 -7.61 -10.71
N TYR A 454 8.66 -7.47 -9.83
CA TYR A 454 7.61 -8.47 -9.64
C TYR A 454 6.33 -8.09 -10.39
N SER A 455 5.54 -9.09 -10.77
CA SER A 455 4.18 -8.89 -11.26
C SER A 455 3.24 -8.54 -10.10
N ARG A 456 1.99 -8.17 -10.40
CA ARG A 456 0.99 -7.90 -9.36
C ARG A 456 0.79 -9.13 -8.42
N PRO A 457 0.45 -8.91 -7.14
CA PRO A 457 0.19 -9.96 -6.15
C PRO A 457 -0.53 -11.21 -6.66
N GLY A 458 -1.66 -11.06 -7.34
CA GLY A 458 -2.42 -12.22 -7.83
C GLY A 458 -1.62 -13.12 -8.79
N LEU A 459 -0.85 -12.52 -9.72
CA LEU A 459 -0.01 -13.29 -10.65
C LEU A 459 1.21 -13.91 -9.95
N VAL A 460 1.75 -13.22 -8.94
CA VAL A 460 2.83 -13.77 -8.10
C VAL A 460 2.34 -14.99 -7.34
N LEU A 461 1.08 -15.02 -6.90
CA LEU A 461 0.51 -16.20 -6.21
C LEU A 461 0.22 -17.36 -7.17
N GLU A 462 -0.19 -17.08 -8.41
CA GLU A 462 -0.40 -18.09 -9.46
C GLU A 462 0.91 -18.73 -9.91
N ALA A 463 1.94 -17.91 -10.09
CA ALA A 463 3.28 -18.33 -10.46
C ALA A 463 4.30 -17.73 -9.49
N PRO A 464 4.46 -18.34 -8.30
CA PRO A 464 5.44 -17.90 -7.32
C PRO A 464 6.83 -17.83 -7.97
N PRO A 465 7.63 -16.80 -7.65
CA PRO A 465 8.96 -16.65 -8.22
C PRO A 465 9.74 -17.95 -8.01
N SER A 466 10.08 -18.62 -9.11
CA SER A 466 10.97 -19.77 -9.06
C SER A 466 12.35 -19.26 -8.68
N SER A 467 12.86 -19.75 -7.54
CA SER A 467 14.21 -19.45 -7.05
C SER A 467 15.24 -19.47 -8.20
N PRO A 468 16.09 -18.44 -8.35
CA PRO A 468 16.73 -17.75 -7.22
C PRO A 468 16.79 -16.21 -7.33
N ILE A 469 15.79 -15.48 -7.84
CA ILE A 469 15.97 -14.03 -8.02
C ILE A 469 15.70 -13.25 -6.72
N GLN A 470 16.77 -12.64 -6.20
CA GLN A 470 16.91 -12.05 -4.87
C GLN A 470 16.81 -10.53 -4.91
N THR A 471 15.61 -9.98 -4.73
CA THR A 471 15.50 -8.63 -4.16
C THR A 471 15.49 -8.75 -2.64
N SER A 472 15.88 -7.70 -1.93
CA SER A 472 15.70 -7.61 -0.48
C SER A 472 14.25 -7.24 -0.09
N GLY A 473 13.42 -6.90 -1.07
CA GLY A 473 12.03 -6.55 -0.83
C GLY A 473 11.21 -6.32 -2.11
N ALA A 474 9.90 -6.22 -1.93
CA ALA A 474 8.94 -5.98 -3.00
C ALA A 474 8.02 -4.80 -2.67
N VAL A 475 7.64 -4.03 -3.69
CA VAL A 475 6.63 -2.97 -3.57
C VAL A 475 5.25 -3.53 -3.92
N LEU A 476 4.28 -3.34 -3.02
CA LEU A 476 2.89 -3.72 -3.23
C LEU A 476 1.98 -2.48 -3.28
N TYR A 477 0.95 -2.54 -4.13
CA TYR A 477 -0.04 -1.49 -4.33
C TYR A 477 -1.44 -2.02 -4.04
N LEU A 478 -2.32 -1.19 -3.46
CA LEU A 478 -3.70 -1.58 -3.16
C LEU A 478 -4.64 -1.59 -4.39
N GLU A 479 -4.14 -1.15 -5.53
CA GLU A 479 -4.88 -0.92 -6.77
C GLU A 479 -4.46 -1.97 -7.81
N GLN A 480 -4.77 -1.82 -9.10
CA GLN A 480 -4.33 -2.73 -10.17
C GLN A 480 -4.93 -4.14 -10.05
N MET A 481 -6.25 -4.21 -9.84
CA MET A 481 -6.99 -5.47 -9.66
C MET A 481 -6.53 -6.30 -8.44
N ASN A 482 -5.78 -5.72 -7.49
CA ASN A 482 -5.33 -6.44 -6.31
C ASN A 482 -6.44 -6.52 -5.25
N SER A 483 -6.78 -7.72 -4.80
CA SER A 483 -7.66 -7.91 -3.65
C SER A 483 -6.88 -7.86 -2.33
N ILE A 484 -7.56 -7.55 -1.23
CA ILE A 484 -6.97 -7.59 0.12
C ILE A 484 -6.43 -8.98 0.43
N SER A 485 -7.13 -10.04 0.02
CA SER A 485 -6.65 -11.41 0.19
C SER A 485 -5.37 -11.69 -0.59
N ASP A 486 -5.25 -11.23 -1.84
CA ASP A 486 -4.03 -11.41 -2.64
C ASP A 486 -2.85 -10.68 -2.00
N LEU A 487 -3.07 -9.45 -1.53
CA LEU A 487 -2.03 -8.65 -0.90
C LEU A 487 -1.52 -9.27 0.40
N VAL A 488 -2.43 -9.75 1.24
CA VAL A 488 -2.10 -10.45 2.49
C VAL A 488 -1.31 -11.75 2.20
N GLN A 489 -1.77 -12.56 1.25
CA GLN A 489 -1.09 -13.82 0.90
C GLN A 489 0.28 -13.57 0.26
N CYS A 490 0.39 -12.57 -0.62
CA CYS A 490 1.63 -12.21 -1.29
C CYS A 490 2.65 -11.64 -0.30
N SER A 491 2.21 -10.81 0.65
CA SER A 491 3.08 -10.34 1.73
C SER A 491 3.59 -11.48 2.60
N ASN A 492 2.73 -12.44 2.97
CA ASN A 492 3.15 -13.63 3.71
C ASN A 492 4.16 -14.48 2.92
N LEU A 493 4.01 -14.58 1.59
CA LEU A 493 4.99 -15.22 0.72
C LEU A 493 6.34 -14.50 0.79
N PHE A 494 6.38 -13.17 0.64
CA PHE A 494 7.63 -12.40 0.71
C PHE A 494 8.29 -12.47 2.10
N HIS A 495 7.51 -12.34 3.18
CA HIS A 495 8.04 -12.51 4.54
C HIS A 495 8.63 -13.93 4.74
N GLY A 496 7.99 -14.97 4.18
CA GLY A 496 8.52 -16.33 4.19
C GLY A 496 9.84 -16.50 3.43
N LEU A 497 10.11 -15.63 2.45
CA LEU A 497 11.38 -15.55 1.71
C LEU A 497 12.41 -14.62 2.37
N SER A 498 12.12 -14.09 3.57
CA SER A 498 12.92 -13.05 4.25
C SER A 498 13.03 -11.74 3.46
N ASN A 499 12.07 -11.47 2.57
CA ASN A 499 11.98 -10.22 1.83
C ASN A 499 11.08 -9.23 2.58
N GLU A 500 11.49 -7.97 2.60
CA GLU A 500 10.72 -6.88 3.18
C GLU A 500 9.60 -6.42 2.22
N VAL A 501 8.48 -6.00 2.76
CA VAL A 501 7.36 -5.44 1.98
C VAL A 501 7.31 -3.93 2.14
N VAL A 502 7.25 -3.24 1.01
CA VAL A 502 6.97 -1.80 0.92
C VAL A 502 5.53 -1.62 0.43
N ILE A 503 4.69 -0.99 1.23
CA ILE A 503 3.38 -0.56 0.76
C ILE A 503 3.53 0.83 0.13
N SER A 504 3.10 0.99 -1.12
CA SER A 504 3.28 2.25 -1.85
C SER A 504 1.97 2.83 -2.34
N THR A 505 1.86 4.15 -2.21
CA THR A 505 0.88 4.95 -2.96
C THR A 505 1.29 5.09 -4.43
N ASN A 506 0.31 5.39 -5.29
CA ASN A 506 0.53 5.79 -6.68
C ASN A 506 0.64 7.32 -6.86
N GLN A 507 0.93 7.78 -8.08
CA GLN A 507 1.08 9.23 -8.38
C GLN A 507 -0.24 9.99 -8.26
N GLY A 508 -1.33 9.44 -8.79
CA GLY A 508 -2.70 9.85 -8.47
C GLY A 508 -3.17 9.16 -7.21
N ASP A 509 -3.60 9.93 -6.22
CA ASP A 509 -4.01 9.42 -4.91
C ASP A 509 -5.22 10.20 -4.40
N THR A 510 -5.88 9.71 -3.36
CA THR A 510 -7.09 10.30 -2.78
C THR A 510 -6.87 10.64 -1.30
N THR A 511 -7.83 11.28 -0.65
CA THR A 511 -7.75 11.53 0.80
C THR A 511 -8.09 10.31 1.65
N ASP A 512 -8.32 9.15 1.02
CA ASP A 512 -8.48 7.89 1.74
C ASP A 512 -7.16 7.48 2.42
N THR A 513 -7.27 6.97 3.64
CA THR A 513 -6.15 6.63 4.51
C THR A 513 -6.04 5.14 4.79
N PHE A 514 -6.88 4.30 4.15
CA PHE A 514 -6.91 2.84 4.31
C PHE A 514 -5.53 2.20 4.09
N ILE A 515 -4.71 2.75 3.18
CA ILE A 515 -3.35 2.26 2.93
C ILE A 515 -2.45 2.27 4.18
N VAL A 516 -2.65 3.23 5.08
CA VAL A 516 -1.88 3.35 6.32
C VAL A 516 -2.30 2.26 7.30
N ASP A 517 -3.61 2.12 7.52
CA ASP A 517 -4.18 1.04 8.33
C ASP A 517 -3.78 -0.33 7.79
N PHE A 518 -3.79 -0.50 6.47
CA PHE A 518 -3.36 -1.72 5.81
C PHE A 518 -1.88 -2.00 6.06
N ALA A 519 -1.00 -1.01 5.88
CA ALA A 519 0.44 -1.18 6.10
C ALA A 519 0.77 -1.55 7.56
N VAL A 520 0.12 -0.91 8.54
CA VAL A 520 0.28 -1.24 9.97
C VAL A 520 -0.28 -2.64 10.26
N GLY A 521 -1.47 -2.95 9.75
CA GLY A 521 -2.10 -4.24 9.96
C GLY A 521 -1.32 -5.39 9.34
N LEU A 522 -0.68 -5.17 8.19
CA LEU A 522 0.17 -6.15 7.52
C LEU A 522 1.54 -6.31 8.20
N GLY A 523 1.95 -5.35 9.05
CA GLY A 523 3.29 -5.31 9.62
C GLY A 523 4.37 -4.92 8.60
N ALA A 524 4.02 -4.13 7.58
CA ALA A 524 4.97 -3.67 6.58
C ALA A 524 6.12 -2.88 7.21
N ARG A 525 7.33 -3.03 6.69
CA ARG A 525 8.49 -2.27 7.19
C ARG A 525 8.49 -0.84 6.72
N PHE A 526 8.16 -0.63 5.45
CA PHE A 526 8.22 0.67 4.81
C PHE A 526 6.87 1.04 4.21
N LEU A 527 6.53 2.32 4.30
CA LEU A 527 5.35 2.92 3.70
C LEU A 527 5.79 4.09 2.82
N LYS A 528 5.67 3.95 1.49
CA LYS A 528 6.06 4.96 0.52
C LYS A 528 4.88 5.85 0.13
N ILE A 529 4.97 7.14 0.47
CA ILE A 529 3.81 8.06 0.52
C ILE A 529 4.01 9.36 -0.27
N GLY A 530 5.07 9.47 -1.08
CA GLY A 530 5.36 10.69 -1.83
C GLY A 530 5.83 11.83 -0.91
N GLY A 531 5.60 13.08 -1.32
CA GLY A 531 6.04 14.28 -0.59
C GLY A 531 5.06 14.75 0.50
N PRO A 532 5.49 15.62 1.43
CA PRO A 532 4.76 15.90 2.66
C PRO A 532 3.66 17.00 2.53
N ASN A 533 3.57 17.71 1.40
CA ASN A 533 2.81 18.98 1.31
C ASN A 533 1.44 18.92 0.66
N ARG A 534 1.06 17.80 0.04
CA ARG A 534 -0.23 17.68 -0.63
C ARG A 534 -1.24 16.97 0.25
N GLY A 535 -2.49 17.43 0.28
CA GLY A 535 -3.51 16.94 1.22
C GLY A 535 -3.75 15.43 1.15
N GLU A 536 -3.72 14.83 -0.04
CA GLU A 536 -3.84 13.38 -0.23
C GLU A 536 -2.67 12.59 0.37
N ARG A 537 -1.51 13.23 0.61
CA ARG A 537 -0.33 12.64 1.25
C ARG A 537 -0.28 12.96 2.74
N SER A 538 -0.52 14.22 3.09
CA SER A 538 -0.52 14.69 4.48
C SER A 538 -1.57 13.96 5.33
N CYS A 539 -2.72 13.60 4.77
CA CYS A 539 -3.73 12.80 5.51
C CYS A 539 -3.19 11.42 5.93
N LYS A 540 -2.31 10.80 5.12
CA LYS A 540 -1.71 9.50 5.43
C LYS A 540 -0.63 9.61 6.51
N LEU A 541 0.17 10.68 6.47
CA LEU A 541 1.07 11.04 7.56
C LEU A 541 0.32 11.27 8.87
N ASN A 542 -0.79 12.00 8.84
CA ASN A 542 -1.63 12.23 10.01
C ASN A 542 -2.25 10.93 10.54
N ARG A 543 -2.73 10.05 9.65
CA ARG A 543 -3.26 8.75 10.07
C ARG A 543 -2.20 7.89 10.76
N LEU A 544 -0.95 8.00 10.33
CA LEU A 544 0.17 7.28 10.95
C LEU A 544 0.42 7.75 12.40
N VAL A 545 0.31 9.05 12.66
CA VAL A 545 0.33 9.65 14.01
C VAL A 545 -0.86 9.20 14.85
N GLU A 546 -2.06 9.18 14.26
CA GLU A 546 -3.26 8.72 14.97
C GLU A 546 -3.10 7.26 15.41
N ILE A 547 -2.68 6.37 14.50
CA ILE A 547 -2.49 4.96 14.83
C ILE A 547 -1.37 4.77 15.86
N SER A 548 -0.27 5.55 15.78
CA SER A 548 0.78 5.44 16.81
C SER A 548 0.24 5.77 18.20
N ARG A 549 -0.60 6.81 18.33
CA ARG A 549 -1.31 7.16 19.58
C ARG A 549 -2.28 6.07 20.03
N GLU A 550 -3.02 5.47 19.11
CA GLU A 550 -3.96 4.37 19.42
C GLU A 550 -3.26 3.09 19.92
N LEU A 551 -1.99 2.91 19.59
CA LEU A 551 -1.18 1.78 20.03
C LEU A 551 -0.42 2.06 21.35
N GLU A 552 -0.35 3.31 21.81
CA GLU A 552 0.27 3.61 23.10
C GLU A 552 -0.53 2.95 24.23
N PRO A 553 0.15 2.32 25.21
CA PRO A 553 -0.53 1.83 26.40
C PRO A 553 -1.18 3.01 27.15
N PRO A 554 -2.39 2.83 27.72
CA PRO A 554 -3.02 3.89 28.49
C PRO A 554 -2.09 4.33 29.63
N LEU A 555 -1.89 5.66 29.74
CA LEU A 555 -1.14 6.23 30.85
C LEU A 555 -1.73 5.73 32.17
N PRO A 556 -0.91 5.37 33.17
CA PRO A 556 -1.42 5.05 34.49
C PRO A 556 -2.25 6.25 34.96
N ALA A 557 -3.49 5.99 35.37
CA ALA A 557 -4.34 7.02 35.96
C ALA A 557 -3.54 7.68 37.08
N GLU A 558 -3.34 9.00 37.01
CA GLU A 558 -2.82 9.74 38.15
C GLU A 558 -3.77 9.46 39.31
N GLU A 559 -3.29 8.70 40.31
CA GLU A 559 -3.96 8.61 41.59
C GLU A 559 -4.01 10.04 42.11
N SER A 560 -5.17 10.68 41.97
CA SER A 560 -5.46 11.94 42.62
C SER A 560 -5.34 11.66 44.12
N SER A 561 -4.20 11.96 44.71
CA SER A 561 -4.06 12.13 46.14
C SER A 561 -4.92 13.33 46.51
N ALA A 562 -6.20 13.07 46.74
CA ALA A 562 -7.07 13.96 47.47
C ALA A 562 -6.56 13.97 48.92
N GLU A 563 -5.54 14.79 49.17
CA GLU A 563 -5.30 15.31 50.51
C GLU A 563 -6.52 16.17 50.85
N GLU A 564 -7.29 15.70 51.82
CA GLU A 564 -8.40 16.42 52.43
C GLU A 564 -7.85 17.67 53.14
N ASP A 565 -7.83 18.80 52.44
CA ASP A 565 -7.63 20.11 53.06
C ASP A 565 -8.96 20.63 53.64
N GLU A 566 -9.27 20.19 54.86
CA GLU A 566 -10.24 20.85 55.73
C GLU A 566 -9.66 22.19 56.25
N ASN A 567 -9.62 23.25 55.42
CA ASN A 567 -9.68 24.64 55.91
C ASN A 567 -9.74 25.70 54.80
N ALA A 568 -10.95 26.15 54.47
CA ALA A 568 -11.31 27.55 54.18
C ALA A 568 -12.77 27.55 53.72
N GLY A 569 -13.74 28.09 54.45
CA GLY A 569 -13.70 29.45 54.96
C GLY A 569 -14.21 30.43 53.91
N ASN A 570 -15.50 30.32 53.58
CA ASN A 570 -16.42 31.46 53.38
C ASN A 570 -15.91 32.63 52.52
N GLU A 571 -16.32 32.73 51.24
CA GLU A 571 -16.77 34.00 50.65
C GLU A 571 -17.42 33.86 49.25
N LYS A 572 -18.70 34.25 49.22
CA LYS A 572 -19.47 34.98 48.20
C LYS A 572 -19.30 34.68 46.70
N ILE A 573 -20.41 34.16 46.17
CA ILE A 573 -20.94 34.33 44.83
C ILE A 573 -21.18 35.83 44.56
N GLU A 574 -20.65 36.39 43.48
CA GLU A 574 -21.35 37.38 42.64
C GLU A 574 -20.63 37.63 41.29
N ASP A 575 -21.45 37.56 40.24
CA ASP A 575 -21.43 38.31 39.00
C ASP A 575 -20.41 38.07 37.87
N LEU A 576 -20.89 37.25 36.93
CA LEU A 576 -20.76 37.42 35.49
C LEU A 576 -20.99 38.89 35.07
N LYS A 577 -20.04 39.46 34.32
CA LYS A 577 -20.32 40.43 33.24
C LYS A 577 -19.14 40.58 32.27
N GLU A 578 -19.38 40.05 31.07
CA GLU A 578 -19.09 40.62 29.74
C GLU A 578 -17.84 41.49 29.55
N VAL A 579 -16.93 40.92 28.74
CA VAL A 579 -15.91 41.62 27.96
C VAL A 579 -16.57 42.33 26.77
N PRO A 580 -16.09 43.54 26.40
CA PRO A 580 -15.78 43.74 24.98
C PRO A 580 -14.37 44.30 24.75
N LYS A 581 -13.84 43.90 23.59
CA LYS A 581 -12.57 44.22 22.96
C LYS A 581 -12.48 45.69 22.53
N THR A 582 -11.24 46.22 22.51
CA THR A 582 -10.63 47.14 21.51
C THR A 582 -9.17 47.33 21.96
N GLU A 583 -8.18 46.84 21.20
CA GLU A 583 -7.43 47.51 20.13
C GLU A 583 -6.23 48.34 20.61
N GLU A 584 -5.11 48.08 19.92
CA GLU A 584 -3.98 48.97 19.63
C GLU A 584 -2.83 49.22 20.65
N GLU A 585 -1.66 48.72 20.21
CA GLU A 585 -0.42 49.49 19.98
C GLU A 585 0.74 49.51 20.99
N GLU A 586 1.92 49.36 20.35
CA GLU A 586 3.26 49.88 20.65
C GLU A 586 4.17 49.22 21.70
N ALA A 587 5.11 48.45 21.14
CA ALA A 587 6.57 48.63 21.20
C ALA A 587 7.21 49.18 22.50
N LEU A 588 8.12 48.38 23.08
CA LEU A 588 9.32 48.94 23.72
C LEU A 588 10.51 47.98 23.64
N LYS A 589 11.57 48.46 22.97
CA LYS A 589 12.95 47.99 23.08
C LYS A 589 13.47 48.25 24.49
N ILE A 590 14.18 47.29 25.09
CA ILE A 590 15.30 47.57 26.01
C ILE A 590 16.40 46.52 25.77
N ASP A 591 17.54 46.99 25.27
CA ASP A 591 18.85 46.33 25.35
C ASP A 591 19.37 46.40 26.79
N ILE A 592 19.93 45.33 27.34
CA ILE A 592 21.07 45.37 28.28
C ILE A 592 21.96 44.13 28.06
N ASP A 593 23.14 44.37 27.49
CA ASP A 593 24.35 43.54 27.63
C ASP A 593 24.86 43.58 29.08
N VAL A 594 25.20 42.42 29.67
CA VAL A 594 26.36 42.31 30.58
C VAL A 594 27.03 40.95 30.40
N VAL A 595 28.29 41.05 29.99
CA VAL A 595 29.35 40.04 29.90
C VAL A 595 29.76 39.51 31.28
N THR A 596 30.12 38.22 31.38
CA THR A 596 31.29 37.78 32.17
C THR A 596 31.79 36.42 31.67
N GLU A 597 33.04 36.41 31.18
CA GLU A 597 33.87 35.23 30.98
C GLU A 597 34.32 34.67 32.34
N GLU A 598 34.49 33.34 32.46
CA GLU A 598 35.74 32.77 32.99
C GLU A 598 35.92 31.29 32.61
N LYS A 599 37.19 30.93 32.45
CA LYS A 599 37.75 29.70 31.86
C LYS A 599 38.11 28.65 32.93
N SER A 600 38.53 27.47 32.42
CA SER A 600 39.42 26.45 33.01
C SER A 600 38.70 25.40 33.87
N GLU A 601 39.09 24.12 33.95
CA GLU A 601 40.14 23.31 33.34
C GLU A 601 39.79 21.82 33.56
N LYS A 602 40.42 20.95 32.76
CA LYS A 602 40.35 19.47 32.79
C LYS A 602 40.61 18.82 34.17
N LYS A 603 39.99 17.65 34.41
CA LYS A 603 40.65 16.48 35.05
C LYS A 603 39.90 15.17 34.77
N GLU A 604 40.67 14.17 34.33
CA GLU A 604 40.35 12.74 34.31
C GLU A 604 40.28 12.17 35.74
N ALA A 605 39.40 11.19 35.99
CA ALA A 605 39.68 10.01 36.84
C ALA A 605 38.53 8.99 36.77
N GLU A 606 38.91 7.74 37.01
CA GLU A 606 38.21 6.48 36.78
C GLU A 606 37.08 6.12 37.77
N ASN A 607 36.19 5.24 37.28
CA ASN A 607 35.41 4.18 37.95
C ASN A 607 35.24 4.21 39.48
N VAL A 608 33.98 4.28 39.94
CA VAL A 608 33.45 3.44 41.04
C VAL A 608 31.99 3.06 40.75
N VAL A 609 31.72 1.76 40.82
CA VAL A 609 30.40 1.12 40.82
C VAL A 609 29.68 1.41 42.13
N LEU A 610 28.45 1.93 42.07
CA LEU A 610 27.43 1.75 43.10
C LEU A 610 26.05 1.67 42.45
N GLU A 611 25.40 0.51 42.57
CA GLU A 611 23.96 0.34 42.42
C GLU A 611 23.25 1.08 43.56
N GLU A 612 22.20 1.85 43.25
CA GLU A 612 20.84 1.67 43.78
C GLU A 612 19.90 2.81 43.33
N SER A 613 18.83 2.39 42.63
CA SER A 613 17.43 2.87 42.67
C SER A 613 17.08 4.36 42.67
N GLY A 614 16.17 4.75 41.76
CA GLY A 614 15.22 5.83 42.04
C GLY A 614 14.67 6.57 40.83
N GLU A 615 13.86 5.89 40.02
CA GLU A 615 12.76 6.41 39.19
C GLU A 615 12.82 7.85 38.64
N GLU A 616 13.21 7.97 37.37
CA GLU A 616 12.71 9.05 36.49
C GLU A 616 11.51 8.52 35.68
N LYS A 617 10.38 9.21 35.78
CA LYS A 617 9.15 8.92 35.04
C LYS A 617 9.36 9.24 33.55
N ASP A 618 9.72 8.23 32.76
CA ASP A 618 9.74 8.34 31.30
C ASP A 618 8.32 8.42 30.74
N VAL A 619 8.01 9.51 30.06
CA VAL A 619 6.88 9.62 29.13
C VAL A 619 7.20 8.69 27.96
N ARG A 620 6.62 7.48 27.97
CA ARG A 620 6.80 6.50 26.89
C ARG A 620 6.09 7.03 25.64
N THR A 621 6.88 7.49 24.68
CA THR A 621 6.41 7.85 23.34
C THR A 621 6.62 6.65 22.42
N VAL A 622 5.60 6.27 21.64
CA VAL A 622 5.74 5.17 20.69
C VAL A 622 6.72 5.55 19.58
N THR A 623 7.76 4.74 19.45
CA THR A 623 8.78 4.82 18.38
C THR A 623 8.44 3.83 17.26
N TRP A 624 9.15 3.90 16.13
CA TRP A 624 8.87 3.01 14.98
C TRP A 624 9.31 1.56 15.30
N GLY A 625 8.45 0.82 15.98
CA GLY A 625 8.65 -0.58 16.38
C GLY A 625 9.20 -0.72 17.80
N GLU A 626 8.34 -1.05 18.77
CA GLU A 626 8.74 -1.17 20.17
C GLU A 626 9.40 -2.51 20.53
N ASN A 627 9.13 -3.62 19.83
CA ASN A 627 9.89 -4.87 20.02
C ASN A 627 10.79 -5.23 18.82
N GLU A 628 11.95 -4.58 18.79
CA GLU A 628 13.23 -5.22 18.47
C GLU A 628 14.32 -4.23 18.86
N LYS A 629 14.95 -4.43 20.03
CA LYS A 629 16.08 -3.58 20.43
C LYS A 629 17.16 -3.61 19.35
N SER A 630 17.38 -2.44 18.76
CA SER A 630 18.60 -1.95 18.08
C SER A 630 18.84 -2.35 16.61
N ARG A 631 18.82 -1.29 15.78
CA ARG A 631 19.34 -1.09 14.40
C ARG A 631 18.38 -1.42 13.25
N LEU A 632 18.39 -0.54 12.24
CA LEU A 632 18.13 -0.92 10.85
C LEU A 632 19.12 -2.04 10.52
N LYS A 633 18.76 -3.31 10.79
CA LYS A 633 19.57 -4.45 10.41
C LYS A 633 19.53 -4.56 8.90
N LEU A 634 20.42 -3.80 8.25
CA LEU A 634 20.79 -3.97 6.86
C LEU A 634 21.72 -5.20 6.79
N HIS A 635 21.57 -5.99 5.73
CA HIS A 635 21.54 -7.47 5.74
C HIS A 635 22.89 -8.18 6.02
N SER A 636 22.86 -9.49 6.31
CA SER A 636 23.82 -10.55 5.88
C SER A 636 23.52 -11.91 6.56
N PRO A 637 23.65 -13.11 5.91
CA PRO A 637 24.00 -13.40 4.52
C PRO A 637 22.92 -14.19 3.74
N PHE A 638 22.85 -13.99 2.43
CA PHE A 638 22.21 -14.96 1.54
C PHE A 638 23.02 -16.27 1.52
N VAL A 639 22.49 -17.36 2.11
CA VAL A 639 22.86 -18.74 1.75
C VAL A 639 21.64 -19.66 1.93
N PHE A 640 21.25 -20.38 0.88
CA PHE A 640 20.55 -21.66 1.06
C PHE A 640 21.15 -22.75 0.15
N PRO A 641 21.47 -23.93 0.71
CA PRO A 641 21.61 -25.14 -0.06
C PRO A 641 20.23 -25.64 -0.52
N VAL A 642 20.20 -26.18 -1.74
CA VAL A 642 19.07 -26.88 -2.36
C VAL A 642 18.59 -28.00 -1.43
N ILE A 643 17.31 -27.97 -1.03
CA ILE A 643 16.63 -29.19 -0.56
C ILE A 643 16.01 -29.82 -1.79
N GLU A 644 16.63 -30.88 -2.30
CA GLU A 644 15.93 -31.82 -3.18
C GLU A 644 14.78 -32.43 -2.36
N VAL A 645 13.56 -32.00 -2.64
CA VAL A 645 12.40 -32.80 -2.27
C VAL A 645 12.35 -33.93 -3.31
N PRO A 646 12.57 -35.20 -2.94
CA PRO A 646 12.40 -36.29 -3.89
C PRO A 646 10.95 -36.28 -4.35
N ALA A 647 10.74 -36.32 -5.67
CA ALA A 647 9.43 -36.47 -6.26
C ALA A 647 8.70 -37.64 -5.60
N PRO A 648 7.38 -37.53 -5.30
CA PRO A 648 6.61 -38.69 -4.90
C PRO A 648 6.72 -39.74 -6.01
N PRO A 649 6.94 -41.03 -5.66
CA PRO A 649 7.04 -42.07 -6.66
C PRO A 649 5.74 -42.12 -7.49
N PRO A 650 5.83 -42.41 -8.80
CA PRO A 650 4.67 -42.49 -9.66
C PRO A 650 3.72 -43.60 -9.17
N ASP A 651 2.42 -43.31 -9.19
CA ASP A 651 1.35 -44.29 -9.00
C ASP A 651 1.53 -45.44 -10.01
N SER A 652 2.12 -46.54 -9.55
CA SER A 652 2.00 -47.85 -10.18
C SER A 652 0.97 -48.66 -9.40
N ASP A 653 0.07 -49.28 -10.16
CA ASP A 653 -0.80 -50.40 -9.78
C ASP A 653 -2.25 -50.03 -9.43
N ARG A 654 -2.97 -49.55 -10.45
CA ARG A 654 -4.26 -50.17 -10.79
C ARG A 654 -3.97 -51.38 -11.68
N GLU A 655 -3.91 -52.57 -11.10
CA GLU A 655 -4.30 -53.81 -11.79
C GLU A 655 -4.52 -54.96 -10.79
N GLY A 656 -5.77 -55.43 -10.72
CA GLY A 656 -6.13 -56.83 -10.45
C GLY A 656 -6.03 -57.38 -9.02
N GLU A 657 -7.15 -57.44 -8.30
CA GLU A 657 -7.40 -58.54 -7.37
C GLU A 657 -8.61 -59.37 -7.83
N GLU A 658 -8.29 -60.53 -8.39
CA GLU A 658 -9.18 -61.66 -8.63
C GLU A 658 -9.62 -62.32 -7.31
N VAL A 659 -10.85 -62.81 -7.35
CA VAL A 659 -11.51 -63.66 -6.37
C VAL A 659 -10.76 -64.98 -6.14
N LYS A 660 -10.46 -65.36 -4.88
CA LYS A 660 -10.81 -66.67 -4.28
C LYS A 660 -10.31 -66.89 -2.84
N ALA A 661 -11.30 -67.06 -1.95
CA ALA A 661 -11.42 -67.97 -0.81
C ALA A 661 -10.16 -68.57 -0.13
N SER A 662 -10.02 -68.37 1.18
CA SER A 662 -10.19 -69.44 2.19
C SER A 662 -9.97 -68.95 3.64
N SER A 663 -10.93 -69.27 4.50
CA SER A 663 -10.86 -69.21 5.97
C SER A 663 -9.91 -70.28 6.54
N PRO A 664 -9.38 -70.14 7.79
CA PRO A 664 -10.16 -70.67 8.91
C PRO A 664 -10.02 -69.96 10.29
N SER A 665 -11.17 -69.90 10.96
CA SER A 665 -11.42 -70.15 12.40
C SER A 665 -10.60 -69.43 13.48
N SER A 666 -11.26 -68.52 14.20
CA SER A 666 -11.03 -68.33 15.64
C SER A 666 -12.11 -69.10 16.43
N LYS A 667 -11.65 -69.96 17.35
CA LYS A 667 -12.49 -70.65 18.34
C LYS A 667 -12.69 -69.75 19.55
N HIS A 668 -13.98 -69.51 19.82
CA HIS A 668 -14.65 -69.38 21.12
C HIS A 668 -13.92 -68.74 22.32
N GLY A 669 -14.43 -67.56 22.72
CA GLY A 669 -15.46 -67.51 23.76
C GLY A 669 -14.99 -67.38 25.21
N LYS A 670 -15.13 -66.16 25.75
CA LYS A 670 -15.86 -65.87 26.98
C LYS A 670 -16.36 -64.43 26.96
#